data_AF-A0A6U5G6M8-F1
#
_entry.id   AF-A0A6U5G6M8-F1
#
_cell.length_a   1.000
_cell.length_b   1.000
_cell.length_c   1.000
_cell.angle_alpha   90.00
_cell.angle_beta   90.00
_cell.angle_gamma   90.00
#
_symmetry.space_group_name_H-M   'P 1'
#
loop_
_entity.id
_entity.type
_entity.pdbx_description
1 polymer ?
#
loop_
_entity_poly.entity_id
_entity_poly.type
_entity_poly.pdbx_seq_one_letter_code
_entity_poly.pdbx_strand_id
1 'polypeptide(L)'
;MSRHVILIAALLLGPPGNCSPPFPVAAAADTPTTVWFVDPSSGSDDPSNPGTDASSPLRTVQRCVDIMVTHSSSSGPPPSPPYADGVRGRCILAGGVDYGPTEGGTGRAGAVVEGLRGTSDGIYEIASADPSEPATFVGYEELDDDAVWTYVQGGDASAGEPTTGHWVTNLSEQLLSLNPWQLFVDGEMYVNARWPDARWDDRSVFLVENWQKSTWDGWFEKDIEKDSWVVDGSGQLAAGGYDVVGASVVLNVKHWFTFATTVTNFLPEENKVVYRVQPGWKGDKWAAGKDAFFLENKPEFISQETEWHLDMDSGVLRVALRGGTDADPSSLRIGLRVQEYALRIADSSDLRLQDLRFFGTTVYAAALTVQKTVNGVEFDSLTFEHPSAMKRMAGDHRYSWPTTLYDTSKGKPSRNRIFNCTLVGNEGHPTTRLRGDGMVLENNLFRDVDFTAVTTVPCTPSGSKASLWDGNPSVCTKANYVGGGTALEASFGTVSNPTIVRRNTINTYGGSSGLTVGKNTEVELNRIHGAMALQLDGALVQGGGHDRYEVGDRSDRWAPTLCGGLKTSEDCIKAGCEWSDGDGSCSGDPSEEYLSQDDNLPPQEAIDGSSYFGVVYRQNWLYDAKNDRISKRGLRFDRPQATCNGRFGNTWTNHGSMVQNVAWNTNGIMVKGSQLRAERNTITGSGSGVDGEGSNIRDLTVYDEFSEGTCTCNSSLCRSQALTCCVPGDDATFEGRTNVILGNLLASEHKRTVGNVDHLFPGRSEGNLAGPEMWGHLRDPWNLDFRPMEGSPVAINGTGAYGYEESLREYFIPGRREWLPSSPIPPEGTQGAKLDTDLMFLPRLSRHSLGKGGRDGDGKVHVVYAACSPERLGTLGPEATRIELSGQNNVAAVAEQLARPGRTVHWRVDTEEGTRDGAEALTGKAWSYTYVNPYSDENAEPLPPGRCQKYATSSPVNFTDFELSGKPVTVSSVAVDAREYGSEKYNYTLVSGRVCFNVTDATAGVQKMQLRIVTPAGPLALKMGNAGSGTTFYETCFTDDAAEKLSSSAGDPPFQGDWLPHKAGLMKILASYPGEKASARMLVKDHGDRFRDFPGMLDWSLELCYNGWEDAYEDWSAGEAERIRKRDEEAARPWCEDPITAMPSQSPSKFLCKKKSDCPKETCKKPICKKKTGKCKYKKINKSPPGSSCTKKQDCCSKKCKKGVCK
;
A
#
# COMPACT_ATOMS: atom_id res chain seq x y z
N MET A 1 37.61 -42.53 18.31
CA MET A 1 38.66 -43.55 18.03
C MET A 1 38.21 -44.40 16.84
N SER A 2 39.18 -45.02 16.15
CA SER A 2 39.15 -45.99 15.02
C SER A 2 37.86 -46.81 14.77
N ARG A 3 37.50 -47.27 13.55
CA ARG A 3 38.27 -47.65 12.32
C ARG A 3 37.55 -47.16 11.03
N HIS A 4 38.03 -47.14 9.76
CA HIS A 4 39.16 -47.74 8.99
C HIS A 4 38.91 -49.15 8.36
N VAL A 5 39.32 -49.51 7.11
CA VAL A 5 39.88 -48.77 5.92
C VAL A 5 40.00 -49.69 4.65
N ILE A 6 40.38 -49.14 3.46
CA ILE A 6 40.81 -49.71 2.12
C ILE A 6 39.75 -50.48 1.27
N LEU A 7 39.73 -50.55 -0.10
CA LEU A 7 40.60 -50.14 -1.25
C LEU A 7 39.82 -49.27 -2.28
N ILE A 8 40.37 -48.52 -3.27
CA ILE A 8 41.71 -48.30 -3.90
C ILE A 8 42.07 -49.08 -5.21
N ALA A 9 41.69 -48.47 -6.35
CA ALA A 9 42.39 -48.19 -7.64
C ALA A 9 43.15 -49.24 -8.53
N ALA A 10 42.80 -49.16 -9.84
CA ALA A 10 43.64 -49.20 -11.07
C ALA A 10 44.23 -50.51 -11.65
N LEU A 11 43.93 -50.75 -12.94
CA LEU A 11 44.76 -51.47 -13.92
C LEU A 11 44.44 -51.01 -15.36
N LEU A 12 45.45 -50.98 -16.24
CA LEU A 12 45.37 -50.55 -17.65
C LEU A 12 45.79 -51.72 -18.57
N LEU A 13 45.33 -51.71 -19.84
CA LEU A 13 46.16 -51.77 -21.07
C LEU A 13 45.35 -52.13 -22.32
N GLY A 14 45.63 -51.44 -23.43
CA GLY A 14 45.12 -51.75 -24.77
C GLY A 14 45.86 -50.92 -25.85
N PRO A 15 46.33 -51.51 -26.97
CA PRO A 15 47.13 -50.82 -27.99
C PRO A 15 46.25 -50.04 -29.01
N PRO A 16 46.83 -49.10 -29.79
CA PRO A 16 46.07 -48.17 -30.63
C PRO A 16 45.55 -48.79 -31.93
N GLY A 17 44.31 -48.45 -32.30
CA GLY A 17 43.68 -48.81 -33.57
C GLY A 17 43.00 -47.61 -34.23
N ASN A 18 43.49 -47.24 -35.42
CA ASN A 18 43.01 -46.26 -36.41
C ASN A 18 41.81 -45.35 -36.07
N CYS A 19 42.03 -44.04 -36.19
CA CYS A 19 40.96 -43.07 -36.34
C CYS A 19 40.17 -43.29 -37.65
N SER A 20 38.92 -43.72 -37.53
CA SER A 20 37.87 -43.33 -38.48
C SER A 20 37.24 -42.03 -37.99
N PRO A 21 36.92 -41.05 -38.86
CA PRO A 21 36.19 -39.87 -38.43
C PRO A 21 34.79 -40.28 -37.94
N PRO A 22 34.26 -39.68 -36.86
CA PRO A 22 32.83 -39.78 -36.60
C PRO A 22 32.10 -39.18 -37.81
N PHE A 23 31.12 -39.91 -38.35
CA PHE A 23 30.18 -39.32 -39.29
C PHE A 23 29.52 -38.12 -38.62
N PRO A 24 29.27 -37.01 -39.33
CA PRO A 24 28.45 -35.94 -38.79
C PRO A 24 27.05 -36.50 -38.55
N VAL A 25 26.72 -36.79 -37.29
CA VAL A 25 25.34 -36.99 -36.87
C VAL A 25 24.66 -35.64 -37.10
N ALA A 26 23.91 -35.53 -38.19
CA ALA A 26 23.08 -34.37 -38.42
C ALA A 26 22.14 -34.25 -37.21
N ALA A 27 22.19 -33.11 -36.53
CA ALA A 27 21.15 -32.77 -35.57
C ALA A 27 19.83 -32.79 -36.34
N ALA A 28 18.88 -33.62 -35.89
CA ALA A 28 17.54 -33.59 -36.45
C ALA A 28 16.98 -32.19 -36.16
N ALA A 29 16.45 -31.53 -37.19
CA ALA A 29 15.87 -30.20 -37.03
C ALA A 29 14.62 -30.31 -36.16
N ASP A 30 14.52 -29.43 -35.15
CA ASP A 30 13.40 -29.40 -34.19
C ASP A 30 12.05 -29.28 -34.91
N THR A 31 11.01 -29.82 -34.29
CA THR A 31 9.67 -29.85 -34.90
C THR A 31 9.10 -28.42 -34.94
N PRO A 32 8.63 -27.92 -36.10
CA PRO A 32 8.06 -26.59 -36.20
C PRO A 32 6.68 -26.52 -35.55
N THR A 33 6.42 -25.39 -34.89
CA THR A 33 5.09 -24.99 -34.38
C THR A 33 4.10 -24.82 -35.54
N THR A 34 2.88 -25.34 -35.43
CA THR A 34 1.80 -24.98 -36.37
C THR A 34 1.18 -23.64 -35.98
N VAL A 35 0.91 -22.76 -36.94
CA VAL A 35 0.37 -21.42 -36.69
C VAL A 35 -0.91 -21.23 -37.50
N TRP A 36 -1.94 -20.68 -36.84
CA TRP A 36 -3.21 -20.28 -37.43
C TRP A 36 -3.45 -18.80 -37.13
N PHE A 37 -3.89 -18.04 -38.13
CA PHE A 37 -4.16 -16.60 -38.01
C PHE A 37 -5.67 -16.36 -37.93
N VAL A 38 -6.09 -15.36 -37.13
CA VAL A 38 -7.50 -14.98 -36.97
C VAL A 38 -7.67 -13.46 -37.07
N ASP A 39 -8.61 -13.03 -37.91
CA ASP A 39 -9.02 -11.64 -38.09
C ASP A 39 -10.52 -11.62 -38.41
N PRO A 40 -11.38 -11.03 -37.55
CA PRO A 40 -12.82 -11.01 -37.78
C PRO A 40 -13.21 -10.16 -38.99
N SER A 41 -12.41 -9.14 -39.34
CA SER A 41 -12.69 -8.22 -40.44
C SER A 41 -12.45 -8.90 -41.80
N SER A 42 -11.26 -9.48 -42.01
CA SER A 42 -10.85 -10.05 -43.31
C SER A 42 -11.03 -11.56 -43.44
N GLY A 43 -11.17 -12.29 -42.33
CA GLY A 43 -11.07 -13.76 -42.30
C GLY A 43 -12.31 -14.52 -42.78
N SER A 44 -12.14 -15.83 -42.97
CA SER A 44 -13.19 -16.76 -43.36
C SER A 44 -13.10 -18.10 -42.61
N ASP A 45 -14.22 -18.56 -42.08
CA ASP A 45 -14.34 -19.84 -41.36
C ASP A 45 -14.74 -21.03 -42.26
N ASP A 46 -14.83 -20.81 -43.58
CA ASP A 46 -15.14 -21.87 -44.54
C ASP A 46 -14.25 -23.11 -44.30
N PRO A 47 -14.80 -24.34 -44.28
CA PRO A 47 -14.02 -25.56 -44.02
C PRO A 47 -12.82 -25.80 -44.94
N SER A 48 -12.76 -25.15 -46.10
CA SER A 48 -11.62 -25.18 -47.02
C SER A 48 -10.49 -24.21 -46.67
N ASN A 49 -10.73 -23.20 -45.80
CA ASN A 49 -9.67 -22.34 -45.29
C ASN A 49 -8.89 -23.07 -44.16
N PRO A 50 -7.58 -23.33 -44.32
CA PRO A 50 -6.77 -23.92 -43.25
C PRO A 50 -6.37 -22.91 -42.17
N GLY A 51 -6.49 -21.60 -42.41
CA GLY A 51 -6.07 -20.54 -41.49
C GLY A 51 -4.56 -20.35 -41.34
N THR A 52 -3.73 -21.14 -42.02
CA THR A 52 -2.26 -21.16 -41.86
C THR A 52 -1.52 -20.09 -42.69
N ASP A 53 -2.24 -19.19 -43.34
CA ASP A 53 -1.69 -18.09 -44.15
C ASP A 53 -2.26 -16.77 -43.61
N ALA A 54 -1.38 -15.82 -43.24
CA ALA A 54 -1.77 -14.53 -42.69
C ALA A 54 -2.54 -13.64 -43.70
N SER A 55 -2.50 -13.97 -45.00
CA SER A 55 -3.32 -13.34 -46.05
C SER A 55 -4.68 -14.03 -46.28
N SER A 56 -4.96 -15.14 -45.59
CA SER A 56 -6.26 -15.85 -45.58
C SER A 56 -6.61 -16.31 -44.15
N PRO A 57 -6.72 -15.40 -43.17
CA PRO A 57 -6.98 -15.76 -41.78
C PRO A 57 -8.36 -16.41 -41.60
N LEU A 58 -8.54 -17.11 -40.48
CA LEU A 58 -9.85 -17.51 -39.99
C LEU A 58 -10.63 -16.28 -39.50
N ARG A 59 -11.96 -16.34 -39.49
CA ARG A 59 -12.80 -15.24 -39.00
C ARG A 59 -12.89 -15.27 -37.47
N THR A 60 -13.13 -16.45 -36.89
CA THR A 60 -13.47 -16.55 -35.46
C THR A 60 -12.42 -17.28 -34.64
N VAL A 61 -12.31 -16.89 -33.37
CA VAL A 61 -11.45 -17.58 -32.39
C VAL A 61 -11.94 -19.01 -32.17
N GLN A 62 -13.26 -19.26 -32.19
CA GLN A 62 -13.82 -20.61 -32.10
C GLN A 62 -13.30 -21.52 -33.21
N ARG A 63 -13.32 -21.08 -34.49
CA ARG A 63 -12.85 -21.89 -35.62
C ARG A 63 -11.38 -22.28 -35.47
N CYS A 64 -10.56 -21.38 -34.95
CA CYS A 64 -9.15 -21.62 -34.63
C CYS A 64 -9.00 -22.70 -33.54
N VAL A 65 -9.77 -22.58 -32.45
CA VAL A 65 -9.80 -23.54 -31.34
C VAL A 65 -10.25 -24.93 -31.80
N ASP A 66 -11.28 -25.03 -32.65
CA ASP A 66 -11.77 -26.32 -33.19
C ASP A 66 -10.65 -27.05 -33.95
N ILE A 67 -9.84 -26.32 -34.71
CA ILE A 67 -8.69 -26.85 -35.44
C ILE A 67 -7.58 -27.27 -34.46
N MET A 68 -7.30 -26.48 -33.42
CA MET A 68 -6.32 -26.83 -32.36
C MET A 68 -6.73 -28.10 -31.60
N VAL A 69 -8.01 -28.24 -31.22
CA VAL A 69 -8.55 -29.44 -30.54
C VAL A 69 -8.44 -30.66 -31.46
N THR A 70 -8.80 -30.51 -32.74
CA THR A 70 -8.67 -31.56 -33.77
C THR A 70 -7.20 -31.99 -33.97
N HIS A 71 -6.27 -31.02 -34.02
CA HIS A 71 -4.83 -31.28 -34.09
C HIS A 71 -4.32 -31.99 -32.83
N SER A 72 -4.78 -31.59 -31.63
CA SER A 72 -4.40 -32.24 -30.38
C SER A 72 -4.85 -33.70 -30.30
N SER A 73 -6.01 -34.01 -30.88
CA SER A 73 -6.63 -35.34 -30.88
C SER A 73 -6.05 -36.32 -31.91
N SER A 74 -5.37 -35.81 -32.95
CA SER A 74 -4.94 -36.61 -34.12
C SER A 74 -3.45 -36.99 -34.11
N SER A 75 -2.68 -36.53 -33.12
CA SER A 75 -1.25 -36.82 -32.96
C SER A 75 -0.97 -38.08 -32.13
N GLY A 76 0.12 -38.76 -32.48
CA GLY A 76 0.80 -39.72 -31.60
C GLY A 76 1.55 -39.04 -30.44
N PRO A 77 2.48 -39.75 -29.77
CA PRO A 77 3.31 -39.18 -28.71
C PRO A 77 4.17 -38.00 -29.20
N PRO A 78 4.72 -37.16 -28.29
CA PRO A 78 5.53 -36.00 -28.66
C PRO A 78 6.65 -36.34 -29.66
N PRO A 79 6.90 -35.47 -30.65
CA PRO A 79 7.89 -35.74 -31.68
C PRO A 79 9.30 -35.78 -31.08
N SER A 80 10.18 -36.51 -31.74
CA SER A 80 11.61 -36.56 -31.46
C SER A 80 12.34 -36.20 -32.76
N PRO A 81 12.95 -35.01 -32.87
CA PRO A 81 13.17 -33.98 -31.84
C PRO A 81 11.91 -33.21 -31.40
N PRO A 82 11.93 -32.58 -30.20
CA PRO A 82 10.81 -31.79 -29.65
C PRO A 82 10.54 -30.51 -30.45
N TYR A 83 9.57 -29.70 -29.99
CA TYR A 83 9.28 -28.39 -30.57
C TYR A 83 10.37 -27.35 -30.21
N ALA A 84 10.78 -26.55 -31.20
CA ALA A 84 11.95 -25.65 -31.09
C ALA A 84 11.86 -24.63 -29.93
N ASP A 85 10.64 -24.20 -29.60
CA ASP A 85 10.32 -23.25 -28.53
C ASP A 85 9.40 -23.86 -27.44
N GLY A 86 9.16 -25.18 -27.51
CA GLY A 86 8.20 -25.89 -26.65
C GLY A 86 6.73 -25.70 -27.04
N VAL A 87 6.43 -25.01 -28.14
CA VAL A 87 5.05 -24.72 -28.57
C VAL A 87 4.67 -25.55 -29.78
N ARG A 88 3.56 -26.28 -29.62
CA ARG A 88 3.03 -27.22 -30.61
C ARG A 88 2.07 -26.55 -31.61
N GLY A 89 1.26 -25.61 -31.16
CA GLY A 89 0.27 -24.93 -31.98
C GLY A 89 -0.12 -23.56 -31.44
N ARG A 90 -0.16 -22.54 -32.32
CA ARG A 90 -0.54 -21.16 -31.99
C ARG A 90 -1.78 -20.71 -32.75
N CYS A 91 -2.74 -20.15 -32.02
CA CYS A 91 -3.71 -19.24 -32.58
C CYS A 91 -3.20 -17.80 -32.42
N ILE A 92 -2.98 -17.11 -33.53
CA ILE A 92 -2.49 -15.73 -33.59
C ILE A 92 -3.63 -14.81 -33.99
N LEU A 93 -4.04 -13.95 -33.07
CA LEU A 93 -5.08 -12.94 -33.26
C LEU A 93 -4.47 -11.65 -33.81
N ALA A 94 -5.17 -10.98 -34.71
CA ALA A 94 -4.78 -9.65 -35.21
C ALA A 94 -4.63 -8.66 -34.04
N GLY A 95 -3.48 -7.97 -33.98
CA GLY A 95 -3.25 -6.88 -33.03
C GLY A 95 -4.09 -5.64 -33.38
N GLY A 96 -4.42 -4.84 -32.36
CA GLY A 96 -5.20 -3.61 -32.51
C GLY A 96 -6.68 -3.79 -32.88
N VAL A 97 -7.18 -5.03 -32.88
CA VAL A 97 -8.57 -5.37 -33.24
C VAL A 97 -9.40 -5.69 -32.00
N ASP A 98 -10.62 -5.13 -31.95
CA ASP A 98 -11.66 -5.49 -30.98
C ASP A 98 -12.39 -6.77 -31.47
N TYR A 99 -12.51 -7.77 -30.60
CA TYR A 99 -13.19 -9.05 -30.83
C TYR A 99 -14.49 -9.07 -30.02
N GLY A 100 -15.61 -8.75 -30.67
CA GLY A 100 -16.91 -8.58 -30.03
C GLY A 100 -17.65 -9.87 -29.66
N PRO A 101 -18.73 -9.79 -28.85
CA PRO A 101 -19.52 -10.94 -28.41
C PRO A 101 -20.12 -11.74 -29.58
N THR A 102 -20.46 -11.08 -30.68
CA THR A 102 -20.95 -11.70 -31.93
C THR A 102 -19.83 -12.36 -32.73
N GLU A 103 -18.66 -11.71 -32.86
CA GLU A 103 -17.54 -12.15 -33.69
C GLU A 103 -16.65 -13.24 -33.05
N GLY A 104 -16.78 -13.48 -31.75
CA GLY A 104 -16.08 -14.58 -31.05
C GLY A 104 -16.41 -16.00 -31.58
N GLY A 105 -17.50 -16.16 -32.33
CA GLY A 105 -17.77 -17.36 -33.14
C GLY A 105 -18.97 -18.23 -32.74
N THR A 106 -19.77 -17.81 -31.76
CA THR A 106 -21.02 -18.51 -31.38
C THR A 106 -22.22 -17.59 -31.15
N GLY A 107 -22.09 -16.29 -31.46
CA GLY A 107 -22.97 -15.25 -30.88
C GLY A 107 -22.64 -15.03 -29.39
N ARG A 108 -23.60 -14.43 -28.66
CA ARG A 108 -23.56 -13.93 -27.24
C ARG A 108 -22.61 -14.62 -26.25
N ALA A 109 -22.32 -15.89 -26.47
CA ALA A 109 -21.69 -16.81 -25.55
C ALA A 109 -20.14 -16.75 -25.53
N GLY A 110 -19.47 -16.27 -26.59
CA GLY A 110 -18.00 -16.26 -26.67
C GLY A 110 -17.39 -17.64 -26.97
N ALA A 111 -16.06 -17.73 -27.12
CA ALA A 111 -15.40 -18.95 -27.59
C ALA A 111 -15.21 -19.99 -26.47
N VAL A 112 -15.30 -21.27 -26.83
CA VAL A 112 -15.21 -22.44 -25.94
C VAL A 112 -14.01 -23.29 -26.30
N VAL A 113 -13.12 -23.51 -25.33
CA VAL A 113 -12.02 -24.48 -25.40
C VAL A 113 -12.38 -25.69 -24.54
N GLU A 114 -12.79 -26.78 -25.18
CA GLU A 114 -13.07 -28.06 -24.52
C GLU A 114 -12.32 -29.20 -25.22
N GLY A 115 -11.70 -30.09 -24.44
CA GLY A 115 -11.00 -31.28 -24.96
C GLY A 115 -9.57 -31.05 -25.45
N LEU A 116 -8.99 -29.86 -25.32
CA LEU A 116 -7.64 -29.56 -25.80
C LEU A 116 -6.56 -30.31 -24.98
N ARG A 117 -5.55 -30.88 -25.65
CA ARG A 117 -4.45 -31.62 -25.00
C ARG A 117 -3.08 -31.21 -25.52
N GLY A 118 -2.40 -30.30 -24.83
CA GLY A 118 -0.96 -30.11 -24.99
C GLY A 118 -0.15 -31.18 -24.23
N THR A 119 1.16 -30.95 -24.10
CA THR A 119 2.04 -31.67 -23.17
C THR A 119 3.08 -30.72 -22.57
N SER A 120 3.84 -31.20 -21.56
CA SER A 120 4.98 -30.50 -20.95
C SER A 120 6.03 -29.98 -21.94
N ASP A 121 6.11 -30.58 -23.13
CA ASP A 121 7.13 -30.35 -24.15
C ASP A 121 6.52 -29.82 -25.47
N GLY A 122 5.24 -29.46 -25.44
CA GLY A 122 4.43 -29.11 -26.62
C GLY A 122 3.09 -28.51 -26.22
N ILE A 123 3.11 -27.28 -25.69
CA ILE A 123 1.91 -26.54 -25.28
C ILE A 123 1.14 -25.98 -26.47
N TYR A 124 -0.10 -25.57 -26.25
CA TYR A 124 -0.86 -24.71 -27.17
C TYR A 124 -0.86 -23.26 -26.69
N GLU A 125 -0.94 -22.30 -27.60
CA GLU A 125 -1.06 -20.87 -27.27
C GLU A 125 -2.21 -20.21 -28.05
N ILE A 126 -2.90 -19.27 -27.40
CA ILE A 126 -3.73 -18.24 -28.06
C ILE A 126 -3.10 -16.89 -27.70
N ALA A 127 -2.66 -16.13 -28.69
CA ALA A 127 -1.87 -14.92 -28.47
C ALA A 127 -2.16 -13.81 -29.50
N SER A 128 -1.84 -12.57 -29.16
CA SER A 128 -1.84 -11.48 -30.14
C SER A 128 -0.63 -11.56 -31.07
N ALA A 129 -0.80 -11.09 -32.31
CA ALA A 129 0.28 -10.90 -33.28
C ALA A 129 1.28 -9.82 -32.84
N ASP A 130 0.82 -8.80 -32.11
CA ASP A 130 1.65 -7.70 -31.61
C ASP A 130 1.37 -7.43 -30.12
N PRO A 131 2.35 -7.60 -29.22
CA PRO A 131 2.18 -7.30 -27.79
C PRO A 131 2.09 -5.81 -27.44
N SER A 132 2.40 -4.90 -28.37
CA SER A 132 2.29 -3.45 -28.18
C SER A 132 0.92 -2.90 -28.59
N GLU A 133 0.22 -3.58 -29.50
CA GLU A 133 -1.18 -3.35 -29.86
C GLU A 133 -1.97 -4.65 -29.66
N PRO A 134 -2.27 -5.06 -28.41
CA PRO A 134 -2.83 -6.37 -28.12
C PRO A 134 -4.26 -6.55 -28.67
N ALA A 135 -4.55 -7.75 -29.17
CA ALA A 135 -5.90 -8.18 -29.51
C ALA A 135 -6.83 -8.05 -28.29
N THR A 136 -7.96 -7.36 -28.47
CA THR A 136 -8.84 -6.94 -27.36
C THR A 136 -10.19 -7.65 -27.47
N PHE A 137 -10.53 -8.50 -26.50
CA PHE A 137 -11.91 -9.01 -26.37
C PHE A 137 -12.78 -7.97 -25.67
N VAL A 138 -13.91 -7.61 -26.28
CA VAL A 138 -14.87 -6.64 -25.70
C VAL A 138 -16.15 -7.34 -25.25
N GLY A 139 -16.60 -7.02 -24.03
CA GLY A 139 -17.83 -7.56 -23.43
C GLY A 139 -19.08 -6.74 -23.67
N TYR A 140 -18.97 -5.64 -24.42
CA TYR A 140 -20.05 -4.73 -24.76
C TYR A 140 -20.39 -4.82 -26.25
N GLU A 141 -21.60 -4.39 -26.58
CA GLU A 141 -21.98 -4.00 -27.94
C GLU A 141 -22.16 -2.47 -27.93
N GLU A 142 -21.82 -1.80 -29.02
CA GLU A 142 -22.03 -0.36 -29.17
C GLU A 142 -23.50 -0.06 -29.52
N LEU A 143 -23.94 1.17 -29.28
CA LEU A 143 -25.25 1.64 -29.73
C LEU A 143 -25.27 1.75 -31.26
N ASP A 144 -26.45 1.51 -31.86
CA ASP A 144 -26.64 1.58 -33.31
C ASP A 144 -26.27 2.99 -33.86
N ASP A 145 -25.56 3.05 -35.00
CA ASP A 145 -25.06 4.31 -35.63
C ASP A 145 -26.16 5.37 -35.88
N ASP A 146 -27.42 4.94 -36.00
CA ASP A 146 -28.59 5.80 -36.22
C ASP A 146 -29.41 6.11 -34.95
N ALA A 147 -28.86 5.83 -33.76
CA ALA A 147 -29.47 6.12 -32.48
C ALA A 147 -29.85 7.62 -32.32
N VAL A 148 -31.15 7.90 -32.22
CA VAL A 148 -31.69 9.26 -32.18
C VAL A 148 -31.64 9.83 -30.77
N TRP A 149 -30.57 10.58 -30.48
CA TRP A 149 -30.37 11.26 -29.21
C TRP A 149 -31.17 12.56 -29.06
N THR A 150 -31.69 12.80 -27.86
CA THR A 150 -32.32 14.07 -27.45
C THR A 150 -31.71 14.56 -26.15
N TYR A 151 -31.26 15.82 -26.10
CA TYR A 151 -30.82 16.45 -24.86
C TYR A 151 -32.01 16.95 -24.04
N VAL A 152 -32.00 16.66 -22.74
CA VAL A 152 -32.99 17.09 -21.76
C VAL A 152 -32.28 17.90 -20.67
N GLN A 153 -32.81 19.08 -20.36
CA GLN A 153 -32.31 19.91 -19.26
C GLN A 153 -32.67 19.29 -17.90
N GLY A 154 -31.87 19.56 -16.87
CA GLY A 154 -32.15 19.09 -15.51
C GLY A 154 -33.53 19.55 -15.00
N GLY A 155 -34.26 18.61 -14.40
CA GLY A 155 -35.60 18.78 -13.84
C GLY A 155 -35.64 18.72 -12.31
N ASP A 156 -36.73 18.21 -11.77
CA ASP A 156 -36.98 18.12 -10.32
C ASP A 156 -36.93 16.65 -9.84
N ALA A 157 -36.02 16.34 -8.90
CA ALA A 157 -35.91 15.01 -8.29
C ALA A 157 -37.23 14.53 -7.66
N SER A 158 -38.03 15.44 -7.11
CA SER A 158 -39.33 15.14 -6.51
C SER A 158 -40.43 14.82 -7.53
N ALA A 159 -40.17 15.04 -8.82
CA ALA A 159 -40.98 14.57 -9.94
C ALA A 159 -40.47 13.23 -10.54
N GLY A 160 -39.38 12.66 -10.02
CA GLY A 160 -38.72 11.49 -10.60
C GLY A 160 -37.82 11.81 -11.80
N GLU A 161 -37.39 13.07 -11.95
CA GLU A 161 -36.55 13.53 -13.06
C GLU A 161 -35.07 13.68 -12.64
N PRO A 162 -34.11 13.39 -13.54
CA PRO A 162 -32.70 13.79 -13.38
C PRO A 162 -32.55 15.27 -13.04
N THR A 163 -31.69 15.60 -12.08
CA THR A 163 -31.45 17.00 -11.67
C THR A 163 -30.37 17.70 -12.49
N THR A 164 -29.52 16.95 -13.19
CA THR A 164 -28.61 17.49 -14.21
C THR A 164 -29.10 17.25 -15.64
N GLY A 165 -28.56 18.04 -16.57
CA GLY A 165 -28.82 17.90 -17.99
C GLY A 165 -28.18 16.63 -18.56
N HIS A 166 -28.92 15.91 -19.39
CA HIS A 166 -28.58 14.56 -19.80
C HIS A 166 -29.10 14.26 -21.21
N TRP A 167 -28.46 13.30 -21.87
CA TRP A 167 -28.86 12.79 -23.18
C TRP A 167 -29.76 11.56 -23.03
N VAL A 168 -30.80 11.47 -23.86
CA VAL A 168 -31.80 10.39 -23.86
C VAL A 168 -31.86 9.72 -25.22
N THR A 169 -31.91 8.39 -25.23
CA THR A 169 -32.19 7.56 -26.41
C THR A 169 -32.99 6.31 -26.02
N ASN A 170 -33.47 5.54 -27.00
CA ASN A 170 -34.07 4.22 -26.77
C ASN A 170 -33.16 3.13 -27.34
N LEU A 171 -32.99 2.04 -26.59
CA LEU A 171 -32.29 0.86 -27.10
C LEU A 171 -33.14 0.12 -28.15
N SER A 172 -32.49 -0.46 -29.16
CA SER A 172 -33.13 -1.39 -30.08
C SER A 172 -33.58 -2.67 -29.35
N GLU A 173 -34.67 -3.31 -29.81
CA GLU A 173 -35.20 -4.54 -29.18
C GLU A 173 -34.12 -5.64 -29.06
N GLN A 174 -33.22 -5.71 -30.05
CA GLN A 174 -32.06 -6.60 -30.04
C GLN A 174 -31.14 -6.32 -28.85
N LEU A 175 -30.74 -5.06 -28.62
CA LEU A 175 -29.84 -4.68 -27.56
C LEU A 175 -30.51 -4.76 -26.17
N LEU A 176 -31.78 -4.35 -26.05
CA LEU A 176 -32.52 -4.51 -24.80
C LEU A 176 -32.66 -5.99 -24.40
N SER A 177 -32.88 -6.89 -25.37
CA SER A 177 -32.96 -8.35 -25.13
C SER A 177 -31.64 -9.01 -24.70
N LEU A 178 -30.53 -8.27 -24.66
CA LEU A 178 -29.27 -8.73 -24.07
C LEU A 178 -29.21 -8.51 -22.53
N ASN A 179 -30.19 -7.79 -21.97
CA ASN A 179 -30.25 -7.36 -20.57
C ASN A 179 -28.98 -6.64 -20.09
N PRO A 180 -28.54 -5.55 -20.75
CA PRO A 180 -27.27 -4.88 -20.46
C PRO A 180 -27.21 -4.26 -19.05
N TRP A 181 -26.00 -4.12 -18.49
CA TRP A 181 -25.83 -3.74 -17.07
C TRP A 181 -24.64 -2.83 -16.71
N GLN A 182 -23.82 -2.39 -17.66
CA GLN A 182 -22.68 -1.49 -17.42
C GLN A 182 -22.45 -0.63 -18.67
N LEU A 183 -22.28 0.68 -18.51
CA LEU A 183 -22.05 1.63 -19.60
C LEU A 183 -20.57 2.03 -19.70
N PHE A 184 -20.08 2.13 -20.93
CA PHE A 184 -18.78 2.71 -21.27
C PHE A 184 -18.96 3.84 -22.29
N VAL A 185 -18.16 4.90 -22.17
CA VAL A 185 -18.09 6.02 -23.13
C VAL A 185 -16.62 6.26 -23.47
N ASP A 186 -16.21 6.04 -24.72
CA ASP A 186 -14.80 6.07 -25.17
C ASP A 186 -13.84 5.22 -24.31
N GLY A 187 -14.36 4.13 -23.72
CA GLY A 187 -13.62 3.25 -22.81
C GLY A 187 -13.56 3.73 -21.34
N GLU A 188 -14.15 4.87 -21.00
CA GLU A 188 -14.38 5.28 -19.61
C GLU A 188 -15.65 4.60 -19.07
N MET A 189 -15.56 3.90 -17.92
CA MET A 189 -16.75 3.36 -17.25
C MET A 189 -17.54 4.48 -16.58
N TYR A 190 -18.80 4.63 -16.98
CA TYR A 190 -19.76 5.52 -16.32
C TYR A 190 -20.50 4.75 -15.22
N VAL A 191 -20.79 5.40 -14.10
CA VAL A 191 -21.38 4.74 -12.92
C VAL A 191 -22.92 4.73 -13.02
N ASN A 192 -23.54 3.69 -12.44
CA ASN A 192 -24.98 3.69 -12.24
C ASN A 192 -25.36 4.92 -11.41
N ALA A 193 -26.35 5.69 -11.88
CA ALA A 193 -26.89 6.86 -11.18
C ALA A 193 -27.19 6.54 -9.72
N ARG A 194 -26.62 7.31 -8.79
CA ARG A 194 -26.51 6.94 -7.38
C ARG A 194 -26.61 8.12 -6.41
N TRP A 195 -27.08 7.83 -5.20
CA TRP A 195 -27.08 8.75 -4.08
C TRP A 195 -26.44 8.11 -2.82
N PRO A 196 -25.47 8.77 -2.14
CA PRO A 196 -24.83 10.02 -2.55
C PRO A 196 -23.94 9.86 -3.80
N ASP A 197 -23.83 10.95 -4.55
CA ASP A 197 -22.98 11.15 -5.73
C ASP A 197 -21.56 10.56 -5.54
N ALA A 198 -21.07 9.80 -6.51
CA ALA A 198 -19.67 9.34 -6.57
C ALA A 198 -19.30 8.97 -8.01
N ARG A 199 -18.02 9.14 -8.41
CA ARG A 199 -17.54 8.94 -9.79
C ARG A 199 -16.43 7.92 -9.88
N TRP A 200 -16.23 7.39 -11.09
CA TRP A 200 -15.14 6.46 -11.40
C TRP A 200 -13.81 7.17 -11.70
N ASP A 201 -13.84 8.33 -12.36
CA ASP A 201 -12.64 9.02 -12.84
C ASP A 201 -11.82 9.68 -11.73
N ASP A 202 -12.46 10.27 -10.73
CA ASP A 202 -11.81 10.79 -9.52
C ASP A 202 -11.60 9.73 -8.41
N ARG A 203 -12.13 8.51 -8.62
CA ARG A 203 -12.13 7.36 -7.68
C ARG A 203 -12.95 7.57 -6.40
N SER A 204 -13.83 8.56 -6.34
CA SER A 204 -14.71 8.82 -5.19
C SER A 204 -15.68 7.66 -4.88
N VAL A 205 -15.94 6.73 -5.81
CA VAL A 205 -16.65 5.46 -5.49
C VAL A 205 -16.00 4.65 -4.36
N PHE A 206 -14.68 4.73 -4.19
CA PHE A 206 -13.94 4.07 -3.11
C PHE A 206 -13.94 4.86 -1.79
N LEU A 207 -14.39 6.11 -1.83
CA LEU A 207 -14.46 7.00 -0.68
C LEU A 207 -15.80 6.80 0.05
N VAL A 208 -15.78 6.92 1.37
CA VAL A 208 -16.91 6.57 2.25
C VAL A 208 -17.62 7.81 2.79
N GLU A 209 -17.01 8.97 2.63
CA GLU A 209 -17.63 10.28 2.61
C GLU A 209 -18.70 10.39 1.51
N ASN A 210 -18.57 9.63 0.40
CA ASN A 210 -19.58 9.47 -0.64
C ASN A 210 -20.61 8.36 -0.33
N TRP A 211 -20.66 7.83 0.91
CA TRP A 211 -21.67 6.88 1.38
C TRP A 211 -22.44 7.50 2.55
N GLN A 212 -23.76 7.30 2.59
CA GLN A 212 -24.58 7.80 3.68
C GLN A 212 -24.35 7.00 4.97
N LYS A 213 -24.17 7.71 6.08
CA LYS A 213 -23.99 7.13 7.43
C LYS A 213 -25.36 6.83 8.06
N SER A 214 -25.49 5.67 8.69
CA SER A 214 -26.72 5.23 9.33
C SER A 214 -26.80 5.60 10.82
N THR A 215 -28.02 5.81 11.35
CA THR A 215 -28.24 6.00 12.80
C THR A 215 -28.28 4.67 13.57
N TRP A 216 -28.50 4.75 14.88
CA TRP A 216 -28.70 3.60 15.77
C TRP A 216 -30.14 3.04 15.74
N ASP A 217 -31.06 3.71 15.04
CA ASP A 217 -32.47 3.33 14.88
C ASP A 217 -32.71 2.32 13.74
N GLY A 218 -31.64 1.97 13.00
CA GLY A 218 -31.64 0.94 11.96
C GLY A 218 -31.90 -0.46 12.52
N TRP A 219 -32.68 -1.26 11.80
CA TRP A 219 -33.08 -2.60 12.21
C TRP A 219 -32.64 -3.67 11.20
N PHE A 220 -32.29 -4.84 11.72
CA PHE A 220 -31.88 -6.01 10.94
C PHE A 220 -32.68 -7.22 11.42
N GLU A 221 -33.62 -7.68 10.60
CA GLU A 221 -34.36 -8.92 10.80
C GLU A 221 -33.70 -10.03 9.95
N LYS A 222 -33.62 -11.24 10.51
CA LYS A 222 -33.03 -12.43 9.87
C LYS A 222 -34.05 -13.22 9.05
N ASP A 223 -35.33 -12.99 9.32
CA ASP A 223 -36.44 -13.56 8.58
C ASP A 223 -36.61 -12.86 7.21
N ILE A 224 -36.33 -13.58 6.13
CA ILE A 224 -36.31 -13.06 4.75
C ILE A 224 -37.67 -12.52 4.28
N GLU A 225 -38.77 -12.97 4.89
CA GLU A 225 -40.14 -12.56 4.55
C GLU A 225 -40.56 -11.27 5.28
N LYS A 226 -39.70 -10.72 6.15
CA LYS A 226 -39.95 -9.50 6.92
C LYS A 226 -39.04 -8.35 6.51
N ASP A 227 -39.53 -7.15 6.74
CA ASP A 227 -38.83 -5.92 6.42
C ASP A 227 -37.74 -5.56 7.47
N SER A 228 -36.59 -5.13 6.96
CA SER A 228 -35.50 -4.45 7.68
C SER A 228 -35.42 -3.00 7.23
N TRP A 229 -34.72 -2.14 7.96
CA TRP A 229 -34.55 -0.74 7.55
C TRP A 229 -33.23 -0.13 7.98
N VAL A 230 -32.74 0.79 7.15
CA VAL A 230 -31.64 1.71 7.48
C VAL A 230 -32.21 3.13 7.59
N VAL A 231 -31.60 3.95 8.46
CA VAL A 231 -32.03 5.34 8.70
C VAL A 231 -30.96 6.28 8.20
N ASP A 232 -31.32 7.19 7.30
CA ASP A 232 -30.45 8.27 6.84
C ASP A 232 -30.18 9.24 8.01
N GLY A 233 -28.93 9.25 8.51
CA GLY A 233 -28.49 10.14 9.58
C GLY A 233 -28.29 11.61 9.20
N SER A 234 -28.47 11.98 7.92
CA SER A 234 -28.43 13.36 7.43
C SER A 234 -29.81 13.99 7.24
N GLY A 235 -30.82 13.17 6.91
CA GLY A 235 -32.14 13.61 6.44
C GLY A 235 -32.15 14.20 5.03
N GLN A 236 -31.01 14.21 4.32
CA GLN A 236 -30.89 14.77 2.98
C GLN A 236 -31.60 13.92 1.93
N LEU A 237 -31.77 12.62 2.16
CA LEU A 237 -32.51 11.75 1.25
C LEU A 237 -33.99 12.14 1.18
N ALA A 238 -34.63 12.35 2.33
CA ALA A 238 -36.01 12.81 2.41
C ALA A 238 -36.15 14.27 1.91
N ALA A 239 -35.18 15.14 2.24
CA ALA A 239 -35.18 16.53 1.81
C ALA A 239 -34.97 16.72 0.28
N GLY A 240 -34.34 15.76 -0.40
CA GLY A 240 -34.19 15.74 -1.85
C GLY A 240 -35.41 15.23 -2.62
N GLY A 241 -36.38 14.61 -1.95
CA GLY A 241 -37.67 14.21 -2.55
C GLY A 241 -37.66 12.98 -3.47
N TYR A 242 -36.52 12.28 -3.61
CA TYR A 242 -36.34 11.12 -4.50
C TYR A 242 -37.33 9.97 -4.24
N ASP A 243 -37.84 9.31 -5.29
CA ASP A 243 -38.61 8.07 -5.17
C ASP A 243 -37.66 6.87 -5.05
N VAL A 244 -37.13 6.65 -3.85
CA VAL A 244 -36.17 5.56 -3.62
C VAL A 244 -36.79 4.15 -3.72
N VAL A 245 -38.10 4.00 -3.96
CA VAL A 245 -38.73 2.67 -4.07
C VAL A 245 -38.33 2.00 -5.39
N GLY A 246 -37.95 0.73 -5.32
CA GLY A 246 -37.38 0.00 -6.46
C GLY A 246 -35.88 0.26 -6.69
N ALA A 247 -35.28 1.25 -6.02
CA ALA A 247 -33.83 1.47 -6.05
C ALA A 247 -33.07 0.23 -5.53
N SER A 248 -31.83 0.08 -5.99
CA SER A 248 -30.89 -0.86 -5.38
C SER A 248 -30.22 -0.19 -4.19
N VAL A 249 -30.36 -0.76 -2.98
CA VAL A 249 -29.65 -0.31 -1.78
C VAL A 249 -28.45 -1.21 -1.50
N VAL A 250 -27.28 -0.60 -1.32
CA VAL A 250 -26.02 -1.26 -1.02
C VAL A 250 -25.61 -0.90 0.40
N LEU A 251 -25.51 -1.91 1.27
CA LEU A 251 -25.49 -1.79 2.72
C LEU A 251 -24.18 -2.38 3.27
N ASN A 252 -23.24 -1.54 3.71
CA ASN A 252 -22.10 -1.98 4.51
C ASN A 252 -22.56 -2.17 5.97
N VAL A 253 -22.67 -3.43 6.39
CA VAL A 253 -23.25 -3.84 7.69
C VAL A 253 -22.22 -4.60 8.51
N LYS A 254 -22.24 -4.37 9.83
CA LYS A 254 -21.27 -4.96 10.76
C LYS A 254 -19.83 -4.73 10.28
N HIS A 255 -19.55 -3.56 9.70
CA HIS A 255 -18.24 -3.05 9.23
C HIS A 255 -17.35 -3.91 8.30
N TRP A 256 -17.71 -5.17 7.98
CA TRP A 256 -16.90 -6.05 7.11
C TRP A 256 -17.71 -6.93 6.13
N PHE A 257 -19.04 -6.84 6.16
CA PHE A 257 -19.88 -7.33 5.06
C PHE A 257 -20.47 -6.13 4.32
N THR A 258 -20.60 -6.24 2.99
CA THR A 258 -21.45 -5.34 2.21
C THR A 258 -22.42 -6.18 1.41
N PHE A 259 -23.72 -5.90 1.48
CA PHE A 259 -24.74 -6.62 0.71
C PHE A 259 -25.60 -5.67 -0.12
N ALA A 260 -26.22 -6.16 -1.19
CA ALA A 260 -27.11 -5.38 -2.06
C ALA A 260 -28.50 -6.04 -2.17
N THR A 261 -29.56 -5.23 -2.25
CA THR A 261 -30.96 -5.68 -2.38
C THR A 261 -31.84 -4.53 -2.91
N THR A 262 -33.12 -4.79 -3.20
CA THR A 262 -34.08 -3.74 -3.61
C THR A 262 -34.74 -3.06 -2.40
N VAL A 263 -34.95 -1.75 -2.49
CA VAL A 263 -35.78 -0.97 -1.55
C VAL A 263 -37.26 -1.30 -1.76
N THR A 264 -37.94 -1.73 -0.69
CA THR A 264 -39.35 -2.13 -0.71
C THR A 264 -40.31 -1.01 -0.29
N ASN A 265 -39.87 -0.04 0.50
CA ASN A 265 -40.66 1.12 0.93
C ASN A 265 -39.75 2.26 1.45
N PHE A 266 -40.28 3.47 1.55
CA PHE A 266 -39.61 4.63 2.14
C PHE A 266 -40.55 5.39 3.07
N LEU A 267 -40.06 5.78 4.25
CA LEU A 267 -40.79 6.59 5.22
C LEU A 267 -40.03 7.91 5.42
N PRO A 268 -40.29 8.97 4.61
CA PRO A 268 -39.49 10.20 4.63
C PRO A 268 -39.54 10.92 5.97
N GLU A 269 -40.71 10.98 6.62
CA GLU A 269 -40.89 11.56 7.97
C GLU A 269 -40.05 10.88 9.06
N GLU A 270 -39.55 9.67 8.80
CA GLU A 270 -38.70 8.88 9.70
C GLU A 270 -37.28 8.67 9.14
N ASN A 271 -36.96 9.21 7.96
CA ASN A 271 -35.73 8.96 7.20
C ASN A 271 -35.40 7.47 6.97
N LYS A 272 -36.42 6.59 6.95
CA LYS A 272 -36.26 5.12 6.89
C LYS A 272 -36.37 4.58 5.48
N VAL A 273 -35.27 4.03 4.97
CA VAL A 273 -35.24 3.18 3.76
C VAL A 273 -35.48 1.73 4.18
N VAL A 274 -36.56 1.14 3.67
CA VAL A 274 -37.03 -0.20 4.05
C VAL A 274 -36.67 -1.20 2.95
N TYR A 275 -36.21 -2.39 3.31
CA TYR A 275 -35.73 -3.42 2.39
C TYR A 275 -35.92 -4.82 2.97
N ARG A 276 -35.69 -5.88 2.16
CA ARG A 276 -35.62 -7.27 2.65
C ARG A 276 -34.25 -7.90 2.49
N VAL A 277 -33.85 -8.68 3.48
CA VAL A 277 -32.58 -9.42 3.51
C VAL A 277 -32.66 -10.61 2.56
N GLN A 278 -31.59 -10.88 1.81
CA GLN A 278 -31.58 -12.00 0.87
C GLN A 278 -31.16 -13.32 1.58
N PRO A 279 -31.76 -14.48 1.22
CA PRO A 279 -31.36 -15.80 1.69
C PRO A 279 -29.84 -16.03 1.73
N GLY A 280 -29.32 -16.32 2.92
CA GLY A 280 -27.89 -16.60 3.16
C GLY A 280 -27.05 -15.39 3.60
N TRP A 281 -27.63 -14.20 3.77
CA TRP A 281 -26.94 -13.06 4.40
C TRP A 281 -26.42 -13.39 5.81
N LYS A 282 -25.28 -12.81 6.14
CA LYS A 282 -24.57 -13.03 7.42
C LYS A 282 -24.57 -11.74 8.21
N GLY A 283 -25.32 -11.72 9.31
CA GLY A 283 -25.47 -10.55 10.17
C GLY A 283 -26.34 -10.86 11.38
N ASP A 284 -26.28 -9.99 12.38
CA ASP A 284 -27.06 -10.11 13.62
C ASP A 284 -27.47 -8.79 14.27
N LYS A 285 -26.88 -7.65 13.85
CA LYS A 285 -27.23 -6.29 14.28
C LYS A 285 -26.51 -5.23 13.43
N TRP A 286 -27.04 -4.01 13.44
CA TRP A 286 -26.36 -2.79 12.99
C TRP A 286 -25.33 -2.29 14.03
N ALA A 287 -24.36 -1.50 13.57
CA ALA A 287 -23.37 -0.79 14.38
C ALA A 287 -23.26 0.68 13.95
N ALA A 288 -24.01 1.56 14.63
CA ALA A 288 -24.04 3.00 14.35
C ALA A 288 -22.63 3.63 14.30
N GLY A 289 -22.41 4.50 13.32
CA GLY A 289 -21.11 5.14 13.05
C GLY A 289 -20.05 4.23 12.39
N LYS A 290 -20.21 2.90 12.41
CA LYS A 290 -19.35 1.95 11.69
C LYS A 290 -19.97 1.43 10.38
N ASP A 291 -21.28 1.44 10.28
CA ASP A 291 -22.03 0.98 9.10
C ASP A 291 -22.42 2.18 8.20
N ALA A 292 -22.63 1.93 6.90
CA ALA A 292 -22.94 2.95 5.88
C ALA A 292 -23.67 2.34 4.67
N PHE A 293 -24.32 3.16 3.86
CA PHE A 293 -25.06 2.69 2.67
C PHE A 293 -25.03 3.70 1.52
N PHE A 294 -25.38 3.25 0.32
CA PHE A 294 -25.78 4.12 -0.78
C PHE A 294 -26.94 3.49 -1.56
N LEU A 295 -27.58 4.31 -2.39
CA LEU A 295 -28.66 3.93 -3.30
C LEU A 295 -28.20 4.11 -4.74
N GLU A 296 -28.65 3.25 -5.64
CA GLU A 296 -28.47 3.43 -7.08
C GLU A 296 -29.69 2.90 -7.85
N ASN A 297 -29.66 3.01 -9.18
CA ASN A 297 -30.67 2.44 -10.08
C ASN A 297 -32.06 3.13 -10.01
N LYS A 298 -32.04 4.46 -10.09
CA LYS A 298 -33.21 5.32 -10.35
C LYS A 298 -32.80 6.48 -11.26
N PRO A 299 -33.67 7.00 -12.16
CA PRO A 299 -33.31 8.08 -13.06
C PRO A 299 -33.08 9.41 -12.33
N GLU A 300 -33.82 9.71 -11.26
CA GLU A 300 -33.67 10.93 -10.45
C GLU A 300 -32.34 11.03 -9.69
N PHE A 301 -31.58 9.93 -9.59
CA PHE A 301 -30.21 9.95 -9.07
C PHE A 301 -29.15 10.39 -10.12
N ILE A 302 -29.55 10.82 -11.33
CA ILE A 302 -28.64 11.48 -12.27
C ILE A 302 -28.52 12.94 -11.82
N SER A 303 -27.45 13.24 -11.06
CA SER A 303 -27.16 14.54 -10.44
C SER A 303 -25.90 15.21 -11.00
N GLN A 304 -24.99 14.44 -11.61
CA GLN A 304 -23.71 14.92 -12.12
C GLN A 304 -23.31 14.24 -13.45
N GLU A 305 -22.25 14.74 -14.09
CA GLU A 305 -21.64 14.07 -15.24
C GLU A 305 -21.05 12.70 -14.85
N THR A 306 -20.93 11.79 -15.82
CA THR A 306 -20.45 10.40 -15.70
C THR A 306 -21.42 9.40 -15.05
N GLU A 307 -22.68 9.81 -14.89
CA GLU A 307 -23.80 8.96 -14.42
C GLU A 307 -24.74 8.55 -15.55
N TRP A 308 -25.37 7.38 -15.39
CA TRP A 308 -26.36 6.86 -16.34
C TRP A 308 -27.45 5.99 -15.69
N HIS A 309 -28.57 5.84 -16.39
CA HIS A 309 -29.68 4.97 -16.02
C HIS A 309 -30.33 4.36 -17.26
N LEU A 310 -30.60 3.06 -17.24
CA LEU A 310 -31.42 2.38 -18.24
C LEU A 310 -32.72 1.89 -17.59
N ASP A 311 -33.85 2.35 -18.13
CA ASP A 311 -35.14 1.72 -17.84
C ASP A 311 -35.25 0.41 -18.63
N MET A 312 -35.21 -0.72 -17.93
CA MET A 312 -35.23 -2.07 -18.50
C MET A 312 -36.61 -2.48 -19.04
N ASP A 313 -37.70 -1.85 -18.60
CA ASP A 313 -39.06 -2.14 -19.05
C ASP A 313 -39.43 -1.34 -20.31
N SER A 314 -38.93 -0.10 -20.44
CA SER A 314 -39.21 0.78 -21.59
C SER A 314 -38.08 0.89 -22.62
N GLY A 315 -36.84 0.49 -22.25
CA GLY A 315 -35.65 0.64 -23.10
C GLY A 315 -35.05 2.05 -23.13
N VAL A 316 -35.54 2.99 -22.31
CA VAL A 316 -35.06 4.38 -22.29
C VAL A 316 -33.72 4.49 -21.54
N LEU A 317 -32.65 4.74 -22.29
CA LEU A 317 -31.32 5.04 -21.76
C LEU A 317 -31.18 6.55 -21.52
N ARG A 318 -30.62 6.92 -20.36
CA ARG A 318 -30.29 8.30 -19.96
C ARG A 318 -28.81 8.37 -19.56
N VAL A 319 -28.06 9.34 -20.08
CA VAL A 319 -26.61 9.50 -19.82
C VAL A 319 -26.25 10.97 -19.60
N ALA A 320 -25.61 11.30 -18.48
CA ALA A 320 -25.03 12.62 -18.23
C ALA A 320 -23.59 12.66 -18.76
N LEU A 321 -23.44 13.01 -20.04
CA LEU A 321 -22.13 13.10 -20.71
C LEU A 321 -21.28 14.26 -20.18
N ARG A 322 -19.97 14.03 -20.08
CA ARG A 322 -18.96 15.04 -19.74
C ARG A 322 -18.99 16.18 -20.78
N GLY A 323 -19.29 17.41 -20.35
CA GLY A 323 -19.51 18.58 -21.21
C GLY A 323 -20.98 18.90 -21.51
N GLY A 324 -21.94 18.09 -21.04
CA GLY A 324 -23.38 18.37 -21.14
C GLY A 324 -23.87 18.56 -22.57
N THR A 325 -24.28 19.78 -22.94
CA THR A 325 -24.75 20.14 -24.29
C THR A 325 -23.64 20.17 -25.34
N ASP A 326 -22.39 20.32 -24.92
CA ASP A 326 -21.25 20.52 -25.83
C ASP A 326 -20.63 19.18 -26.26
N ALA A 327 -21.08 18.07 -25.64
CA ALA A 327 -20.78 16.70 -26.07
C ALA A 327 -21.80 16.24 -27.12
N ASP A 328 -21.33 15.85 -28.30
CA ASP A 328 -22.16 15.22 -29.33
C ASP A 328 -22.13 13.69 -29.14
N PRO A 329 -23.22 13.05 -28.66
CA PRO A 329 -23.25 11.62 -28.41
C PRO A 329 -23.06 10.77 -29.68
N SER A 330 -23.35 11.32 -30.86
CA SER A 330 -23.11 10.64 -32.16
C SER A 330 -21.65 10.74 -32.61
N SER A 331 -20.76 11.29 -31.78
CA SER A 331 -19.30 11.34 -32.00
C SER A 331 -18.48 10.48 -31.04
N LEU A 332 -19.12 9.79 -30.09
CA LEU A 332 -18.51 9.02 -29.01
C LEU A 332 -18.80 7.52 -29.15
N ARG A 333 -17.86 6.65 -28.77
CA ARG A 333 -18.10 5.19 -28.66
C ARG A 333 -18.86 4.91 -27.37
N ILE A 334 -20.20 4.86 -27.46
CA ILE A 334 -21.08 4.56 -26.31
C ILE A 334 -21.47 3.07 -26.37
N GLY A 335 -21.02 2.29 -25.39
CA GLY A 335 -21.17 0.83 -25.36
C GLY A 335 -21.82 0.30 -24.08
N LEU A 336 -22.65 -0.72 -24.22
CA LEU A 336 -23.35 -1.39 -23.12
C LEU A 336 -22.88 -2.84 -22.96
N ARG A 337 -22.42 -3.21 -21.76
CA ARG A 337 -21.96 -4.57 -21.43
C ARG A 337 -23.10 -5.58 -21.52
N VAL A 338 -22.85 -6.67 -22.24
CA VAL A 338 -23.80 -7.76 -22.49
C VAL A 338 -23.20 -9.16 -22.29
N GLN A 339 -21.88 -9.28 -22.16
CA GLN A 339 -21.16 -10.54 -21.95
C GLN A 339 -20.38 -10.55 -20.63
N GLU A 340 -20.11 -11.75 -20.09
CA GLU A 340 -19.23 -11.97 -18.93
C GLU A 340 -17.90 -12.61 -19.30
N TYR A 341 -17.94 -13.63 -20.16
CA TYR A 341 -16.78 -14.46 -20.46
C TYR A 341 -16.55 -14.56 -21.97
N ALA A 342 -15.48 -13.95 -22.46
CA ALA A 342 -15.08 -14.04 -23.86
C ALA A 342 -14.47 -15.42 -24.20
N LEU A 343 -13.78 -16.03 -23.23
CA LEU A 343 -13.21 -17.37 -23.33
C LEU A 343 -13.68 -18.27 -22.19
N ARG A 344 -14.21 -19.45 -22.54
CA ARG A 344 -14.67 -20.49 -21.60
C ARG A 344 -13.85 -21.75 -21.81
N ILE A 345 -13.06 -22.16 -20.81
CA ILE A 345 -12.10 -23.27 -20.89
C ILE A 345 -12.51 -24.36 -19.90
N ALA A 346 -12.61 -25.60 -20.36
CA ALA A 346 -12.73 -26.76 -19.47
C ALA A 346 -12.15 -28.01 -20.11
N ASP A 347 -11.98 -29.06 -19.29
CA ASP A 347 -11.41 -30.35 -19.69
C ASP A 347 -10.28 -30.20 -20.72
N SER A 348 -9.25 -29.43 -20.35
CA SER A 348 -8.19 -28.98 -21.23
C SER A 348 -6.87 -28.88 -20.45
N SER A 349 -5.74 -29.16 -21.11
CA SER A 349 -4.43 -29.07 -20.47
C SER A 349 -3.36 -28.42 -21.34
N ASP A 350 -2.38 -27.82 -20.67
CA ASP A 350 -1.13 -27.31 -21.26
C ASP A 350 -1.39 -26.26 -22.37
N LEU A 351 -2.08 -25.18 -21.97
CA LEU A 351 -2.56 -24.07 -22.80
C LEU A 351 -2.14 -22.72 -22.20
N ARG A 352 -1.51 -21.86 -22.99
CA ARG A 352 -1.22 -20.46 -22.64
C ARG A 352 -2.17 -19.49 -23.34
N LEU A 353 -2.65 -18.49 -22.61
CA LEU A 353 -3.18 -17.24 -23.16
C LEU A 353 -2.09 -16.17 -23.01
N GLN A 354 -1.69 -15.47 -24.07
CA GLN A 354 -0.54 -14.54 -24.04
C GLN A 354 -0.82 -13.20 -24.74
N ASP A 355 -0.46 -12.08 -24.09
CA ASP A 355 -0.57 -10.73 -24.67
C ASP A 355 -1.97 -10.37 -25.22
N LEU A 356 -3.02 -10.79 -24.51
CA LEU A 356 -4.42 -10.47 -24.84
C LEU A 356 -5.00 -9.45 -23.84
N ARG A 357 -5.90 -8.59 -24.34
CA ARG A 357 -6.69 -7.66 -23.53
C ARG A 357 -8.15 -8.12 -23.45
N PHE A 358 -8.79 -7.89 -22.32
CA PHE A 358 -10.20 -8.18 -22.06
C PHE A 358 -10.83 -6.94 -21.42
N PHE A 359 -11.82 -6.33 -22.08
CA PHE A 359 -12.46 -5.10 -21.62
C PHE A 359 -13.96 -5.33 -21.43
N GLY A 360 -14.46 -5.12 -20.21
CA GLY A 360 -15.86 -5.41 -19.84
C GLY A 360 -16.21 -6.90 -19.90
N THR A 361 -15.22 -7.79 -19.90
CA THR A 361 -15.35 -9.26 -20.02
C THR A 361 -14.12 -9.93 -19.41
N THR A 362 -14.16 -11.26 -19.19
CA THR A 362 -13.04 -12.01 -18.63
C THR A 362 -12.94 -13.46 -19.14
N VAL A 363 -12.09 -14.28 -18.50
CA VAL A 363 -11.86 -15.69 -18.81
C VAL A 363 -12.45 -16.58 -17.71
N TYR A 364 -13.10 -17.68 -18.13
CA TYR A 364 -13.64 -18.70 -17.24
C TYR A 364 -13.01 -20.07 -17.52
N ALA A 365 -12.02 -20.48 -16.71
CA ALA A 365 -11.36 -21.78 -16.83
C ALA A 365 -11.68 -22.69 -15.64
N ALA A 366 -12.52 -23.73 -15.82
CA ALA A 366 -13.01 -24.55 -14.70
C ALA A 366 -13.17 -26.06 -14.99
N ALA A 367 -12.62 -26.91 -14.11
CA ALA A 367 -12.81 -28.36 -14.11
C ALA A 367 -14.18 -28.73 -13.51
N LEU A 368 -15.21 -28.83 -14.37
CA LEU A 368 -16.63 -29.00 -13.98
C LEU A 368 -16.93 -30.26 -13.16
N THR A 369 -16.12 -31.31 -13.28
CA THR A 369 -16.23 -32.55 -12.50
C THR A 369 -14.83 -33.07 -12.16
N VAL A 370 -14.74 -33.94 -11.14
CA VAL A 370 -13.46 -34.56 -10.70
C VAL A 370 -12.84 -35.53 -11.72
N GLN A 371 -13.51 -35.76 -12.87
CA GLN A 371 -12.97 -36.52 -14.00
C GLN A 371 -12.45 -35.62 -15.12
N LYS A 372 -12.87 -34.34 -15.15
CA LYS A 372 -12.36 -33.31 -16.06
C LYS A 372 -11.17 -32.59 -15.43
N THR A 373 -10.37 -31.89 -16.24
CA THR A 373 -9.17 -31.18 -15.74
C THR A 373 -9.02 -29.78 -16.34
N VAL A 374 -8.38 -28.87 -15.61
CA VAL A 374 -7.90 -27.56 -16.12
C VAL A 374 -6.52 -27.39 -15.50
N ASN A 375 -5.48 -27.77 -16.25
CA ASN A 375 -4.19 -28.15 -15.67
C ASN A 375 -3.03 -27.80 -16.62
N GLY A 376 -2.01 -27.09 -16.13
CA GLY A 376 -1.01 -26.46 -16.99
C GLY A 376 -1.58 -25.28 -17.81
N VAL A 377 -2.64 -24.63 -17.32
CA VAL A 377 -3.20 -23.43 -17.96
C VAL A 377 -2.48 -22.18 -17.44
N GLU A 378 -1.92 -21.40 -18.36
CA GLU A 378 -1.15 -20.20 -18.07
C GLU A 378 -1.80 -18.94 -18.65
N PHE A 379 -1.98 -17.92 -17.83
CA PHE A 379 -2.27 -16.55 -18.25
C PHE A 379 -0.95 -15.77 -18.20
N ASP A 380 -0.40 -15.35 -19.34
CA ASP A 380 0.84 -14.57 -19.45
C ASP A 380 0.55 -13.18 -20.01
N SER A 381 0.90 -12.15 -19.24
CA SER A 381 0.87 -10.75 -19.69
C SER A 381 -0.52 -10.25 -20.14
N LEU A 382 -1.60 -10.87 -19.64
CA LEU A 382 -2.98 -10.50 -19.96
C LEU A 382 -3.39 -9.20 -19.27
N THR A 383 -4.25 -8.41 -19.93
CA THR A 383 -4.84 -7.20 -19.34
C THR A 383 -6.35 -7.35 -19.22
N PHE A 384 -6.88 -7.19 -18.02
CA PHE A 384 -8.31 -7.26 -17.70
C PHE A 384 -8.78 -5.91 -17.17
N GLU A 385 -9.68 -5.26 -17.89
CA GLU A 385 -10.27 -3.97 -17.53
C GLU A 385 -11.78 -4.16 -17.38
N HIS A 386 -12.31 -3.81 -16.21
CA HIS A 386 -13.70 -4.08 -15.82
C HIS A 386 -14.12 -5.56 -15.98
N PRO A 387 -13.32 -6.57 -15.53
CA PRO A 387 -13.61 -7.98 -15.83
C PRO A 387 -14.90 -8.51 -15.22
N SER A 388 -15.36 -7.97 -14.08
CA SER A 388 -16.67 -8.27 -13.47
C SER A 388 -17.40 -6.98 -13.08
N ALA A 389 -18.72 -7.00 -13.16
CA ALA A 389 -19.61 -5.92 -12.73
C ALA A 389 -20.93 -6.50 -12.21
N MET A 390 -21.59 -5.84 -11.26
CA MET A 390 -22.85 -6.33 -10.68
C MET A 390 -24.04 -5.97 -11.56
N LYS A 391 -24.95 -6.92 -11.78
CA LYS A 391 -26.13 -6.75 -12.66
C LYS A 391 -27.31 -6.04 -11.99
N ARG A 392 -27.03 -5.04 -11.14
CA ARG A 392 -28.06 -4.32 -10.37
C ARG A 392 -29.03 -3.52 -11.26
N MET A 393 -28.54 -2.99 -12.38
CA MET A 393 -29.36 -2.38 -13.44
C MET A 393 -30.43 -3.35 -13.98
N ALA A 394 -30.06 -4.62 -14.14
CA ALA A 394 -30.95 -5.72 -14.55
C ALA A 394 -31.60 -6.45 -13.37
N GLY A 395 -31.58 -5.88 -12.16
CA GLY A 395 -32.29 -6.39 -10.98
C GLY A 395 -31.63 -7.56 -10.22
N ASP A 396 -30.39 -7.94 -10.51
CA ASP A 396 -29.67 -8.98 -9.76
C ASP A 396 -28.60 -8.41 -8.83
N HIS A 397 -28.84 -8.56 -7.53
CA HIS A 397 -27.97 -8.10 -6.44
C HIS A 397 -27.12 -9.21 -5.80
N ARG A 398 -27.31 -10.48 -6.18
CA ARG A 398 -26.77 -11.63 -5.43
C ARG A 398 -25.48 -12.21 -5.99
N TYR A 399 -25.39 -12.30 -7.32
CA TYR A 399 -24.39 -13.15 -7.97
C TYR A 399 -23.20 -12.36 -8.53
N SER A 400 -22.07 -13.04 -8.72
CA SER A 400 -20.88 -12.50 -9.40
C SER A 400 -20.25 -13.50 -10.37
N TRP A 401 -19.54 -12.94 -11.36
CA TRP A 401 -18.87 -13.63 -12.46
C TRP A 401 -17.35 -13.38 -12.43
N PRO A 402 -16.62 -13.99 -11.49
CA PRO A 402 -15.19 -13.74 -11.30
C PRO A 402 -14.33 -14.30 -12.44
N THR A 403 -13.18 -13.66 -12.66
CA THR A 403 -12.08 -14.21 -13.47
C THR A 403 -11.66 -15.57 -12.86
N THR A 404 -11.89 -16.68 -13.57
CA THR A 404 -11.87 -18.02 -12.97
C THR A 404 -10.75 -18.88 -13.52
N LEU A 405 -9.97 -19.52 -12.64
CA LEU A 405 -8.96 -20.53 -12.98
C LEU A 405 -8.98 -21.62 -11.89
N TYR A 406 -9.73 -22.70 -12.14
CA TYR A 406 -10.25 -23.58 -11.09
C TYR A 406 -10.12 -25.07 -11.45
N ASP A 407 -9.03 -25.70 -11.05
CA ASP A 407 -8.90 -27.17 -11.09
C ASP A 407 -9.60 -27.82 -9.87
N THR A 408 -10.15 -29.01 -10.08
CA THR A 408 -10.69 -29.88 -9.01
C THR A 408 -10.05 -31.26 -8.97
N SER A 409 -9.03 -31.50 -9.82
CA SER A 409 -8.18 -32.68 -9.72
C SER A 409 -7.52 -32.76 -8.33
N LYS A 410 -7.28 -33.99 -7.84
CA LYS A 410 -6.74 -34.25 -6.50
C LYS A 410 -5.43 -35.01 -6.59
N GLY A 411 -4.46 -34.66 -5.74
CA GLY A 411 -3.19 -35.41 -5.64
C GLY A 411 -2.32 -35.28 -6.89
N LYS A 412 -2.42 -34.15 -7.58
CA LYS A 412 -1.53 -33.72 -8.67
C LYS A 412 -1.39 -32.19 -8.59
N PRO A 413 -0.19 -31.62 -8.76
CA PRO A 413 -0.07 -30.19 -8.92
C PRO A 413 -0.82 -29.72 -10.18
N SER A 414 -1.54 -28.62 -10.03
CA SER A 414 -2.30 -27.98 -11.09
C SER A 414 -1.42 -27.49 -12.24
N ARG A 415 -0.17 -27.09 -11.96
CA ARG A 415 0.72 -26.32 -12.85
C ARG A 415 0.07 -25.04 -13.42
N ASN A 416 -1.04 -24.59 -12.85
CA ASN A 416 -1.75 -23.41 -13.32
C ASN A 416 -1.03 -22.14 -12.87
N ARG A 417 -0.96 -21.13 -13.75
CA ARG A 417 -0.17 -19.93 -13.53
C ARG A 417 -0.88 -18.67 -14.00
N ILE A 418 -0.84 -17.61 -13.19
CA ILE A 418 -1.19 -16.25 -13.60
C ILE A 418 0.08 -15.42 -13.44
N PHE A 419 0.62 -14.96 -14.57
CA PHE A 419 1.92 -14.32 -14.66
C PHE A 419 1.84 -12.99 -15.41
N ASN A 420 2.45 -11.95 -14.83
CA ASN A 420 2.57 -10.62 -15.41
C ASN A 420 1.24 -9.90 -15.77
N CYS A 421 0.10 -10.47 -15.39
CA CYS A 421 -1.22 -9.97 -15.74
C CYS A 421 -1.59 -8.70 -14.98
N THR A 422 -2.51 -7.92 -15.54
CA THR A 422 -3.07 -6.69 -14.94
C THR A 422 -4.58 -6.83 -14.82
N LEU A 423 -5.13 -6.56 -13.64
CA LEU A 423 -6.57 -6.57 -13.37
C LEU A 423 -7.00 -5.22 -12.77
N VAL A 424 -7.94 -4.53 -13.43
CA VAL A 424 -8.39 -3.18 -13.05
C VAL A 424 -9.92 -3.07 -13.07
N GLY A 425 -10.49 -2.39 -12.08
CA GLY A 425 -11.88 -1.90 -12.15
C GLY A 425 -12.97 -2.96 -12.10
N ASN A 426 -12.69 -4.11 -11.49
CA ASN A 426 -13.69 -5.13 -11.23
C ASN A 426 -14.61 -4.73 -10.06
N GLU A 427 -15.85 -5.21 -10.09
CA GLU A 427 -16.80 -5.11 -8.98
C GLU A 427 -17.15 -6.50 -8.43
N GLY A 428 -17.41 -6.57 -7.12
CA GLY A 428 -17.89 -7.76 -6.43
C GLY A 428 -16.78 -8.68 -5.93
N HIS A 429 -16.93 -9.15 -4.70
CA HIS A 429 -16.10 -10.22 -4.14
C HIS A 429 -16.79 -11.59 -4.30
N PRO A 430 -16.05 -12.64 -4.72
CA PRO A 430 -14.65 -12.65 -5.15
C PRO A 430 -14.43 -12.04 -6.52
N THR A 431 -13.26 -11.45 -6.67
CA THR A 431 -12.74 -10.77 -7.87
C THR A 431 -12.16 -11.78 -8.87
N THR A 432 -11.44 -12.76 -8.31
CA THR A 432 -10.83 -13.91 -8.98
C THR A 432 -11.25 -15.19 -8.27
N ARG A 433 -11.62 -16.24 -9.01
CA ARG A 433 -11.94 -17.55 -8.44
C ARG A 433 -10.86 -18.57 -8.78
N LEU A 434 -9.88 -18.67 -7.90
CA LEU A 434 -8.65 -19.43 -8.13
C LEU A 434 -8.64 -20.73 -7.33
N ARG A 435 -8.29 -21.85 -7.98
CA ARG A 435 -8.07 -23.14 -7.31
C ARG A 435 -7.13 -24.04 -8.10
N GLY A 436 -6.20 -24.64 -7.37
CA GLY A 436 -5.35 -25.72 -7.84
C GLY A 436 -4.17 -25.89 -6.90
N ASP A 437 -3.84 -27.13 -6.55
CA ASP A 437 -2.67 -27.44 -5.73
C ASP A 437 -1.40 -26.96 -6.48
N GLY A 438 -0.45 -26.32 -5.80
CA GLY A 438 0.79 -25.82 -6.43
C GLY A 438 0.63 -24.76 -7.51
N MET A 439 -0.39 -23.90 -7.41
CA MET A 439 -0.62 -22.78 -8.35
C MET A 439 0.39 -21.64 -8.16
N VAL A 440 0.73 -20.92 -9.23
CA VAL A 440 1.68 -19.79 -9.20
C VAL A 440 1.00 -18.47 -9.60
N LEU A 441 1.04 -17.46 -8.73
CA LEU A 441 0.57 -16.10 -8.97
C LEU A 441 1.76 -15.14 -8.89
N GLU A 442 2.32 -14.76 -10.04
CA GLU A 442 3.61 -14.07 -10.11
C GLU A 442 3.61 -12.77 -10.94
N ASN A 443 4.18 -11.69 -10.40
CA ASN A 443 4.44 -10.44 -11.13
C ASN A 443 3.16 -9.71 -11.62
N ASN A 444 2.00 -9.94 -11.00
CA ASN A 444 0.73 -9.35 -11.44
C ASN A 444 0.45 -7.98 -10.78
N LEU A 445 -0.45 -7.20 -11.38
CA LEU A 445 -1.00 -5.96 -10.84
C LEU A 445 -2.51 -6.09 -10.63
N PHE A 446 -2.99 -5.73 -9.44
CA PHE A 446 -4.41 -5.60 -9.10
C PHE A 446 -4.65 -4.16 -8.65
N ARG A 447 -5.46 -3.39 -9.39
CA ARG A 447 -5.71 -1.97 -9.08
C ARG A 447 -7.18 -1.60 -9.16
N ASP A 448 -7.62 -0.66 -8.33
CA ASP A 448 -8.99 -0.13 -8.35
C ASP A 448 -10.02 -1.27 -8.23
N VAL A 449 -9.87 -2.10 -7.17
CA VAL A 449 -10.54 -3.40 -7.02
C VAL A 449 -11.73 -3.35 -6.05
N ASP A 450 -12.89 -3.80 -6.53
CA ASP A 450 -14.13 -3.97 -5.77
C ASP A 450 -14.59 -2.67 -5.08
N PHE A 451 -15.00 -1.70 -5.91
CA PHE A 451 -15.42 -0.35 -5.50
C PHE A 451 -16.74 -0.28 -4.74
N THR A 452 -17.44 -1.40 -4.55
CA THR A 452 -18.57 -1.51 -3.60
C THR A 452 -18.27 -2.45 -2.43
N ALA A 453 -17.13 -3.15 -2.45
CA ALA A 453 -16.76 -4.19 -1.50
C ALA A 453 -17.82 -5.30 -1.35
N VAL A 454 -18.68 -5.50 -2.36
CA VAL A 454 -19.93 -6.24 -2.18
C VAL A 454 -19.69 -7.75 -2.07
N THR A 455 -20.14 -8.30 -0.94
CA THR A 455 -20.15 -9.73 -0.66
C THR A 455 -21.22 -10.40 -1.52
N THR A 456 -20.81 -11.32 -2.40
CA THR A 456 -21.73 -12.00 -3.32
C THR A 456 -21.79 -13.52 -3.11
N VAL A 457 -22.68 -14.18 -3.86
CA VAL A 457 -22.61 -15.60 -4.16
C VAL A 457 -21.92 -15.77 -5.52
N PRO A 458 -20.61 -16.03 -5.58
CA PRO A 458 -19.94 -16.25 -6.86
C PRO A 458 -20.47 -17.49 -7.56
N CYS A 459 -20.89 -17.34 -8.80
CA CYS A 459 -21.48 -18.40 -9.58
C CYS A 459 -20.48 -19.56 -9.81
N THR A 460 -20.90 -20.77 -9.42
CA THR A 460 -20.13 -22.02 -9.57
C THR A 460 -20.63 -22.83 -10.76
N PRO A 461 -19.76 -23.59 -11.44
CA PRO A 461 -20.24 -24.72 -12.23
C PRO A 461 -20.84 -25.76 -11.28
N SER A 462 -22.03 -26.28 -11.58
CA SER A 462 -22.66 -27.28 -10.72
C SER A 462 -23.57 -28.26 -11.46
N GLY A 463 -23.33 -29.56 -11.22
CA GLY A 463 -24.14 -30.66 -11.72
C GLY A 463 -23.93 -31.02 -13.20
N SER A 464 -24.53 -32.14 -13.62
CA SER A 464 -24.45 -32.69 -14.99
C SER A 464 -25.33 -31.98 -16.02
N LYS A 465 -25.69 -30.71 -15.77
CA LYS A 465 -26.57 -29.89 -16.63
C LYS A 465 -25.94 -28.57 -17.09
N ALA A 466 -24.78 -28.18 -16.54
CA ALA A 466 -24.07 -26.98 -16.96
C ALA A 466 -23.38 -27.24 -18.31
N SER A 467 -23.87 -26.61 -19.38
CA SER A 467 -23.22 -26.59 -20.70
C SER A 467 -22.30 -25.37 -20.78
N LEU A 468 -21.09 -25.58 -21.31
CA LEU A 468 -20.12 -24.51 -21.56
C LEU A 468 -20.43 -23.70 -22.81
N TRP A 469 -21.42 -24.12 -23.60
CA TRP A 469 -21.85 -23.43 -24.81
C TRP A 469 -22.94 -22.41 -24.50
N ASP A 470 -23.74 -22.64 -23.44
CA ASP A 470 -24.75 -21.71 -22.94
C ASP A 470 -24.09 -20.40 -22.50
N GLY A 471 -24.58 -19.25 -22.99
CA GLY A 471 -23.92 -17.94 -22.80
C GLY A 471 -23.79 -17.44 -21.35
N ASN A 472 -24.44 -18.12 -20.40
CA ASN A 472 -24.16 -18.02 -18.98
C ASN A 472 -24.07 -19.45 -18.41
N PRO A 473 -22.87 -20.09 -18.42
CA PRO A 473 -22.72 -21.53 -18.18
C PRO A 473 -22.93 -21.94 -16.72
N SER A 474 -23.28 -21.00 -15.84
CA SER A 474 -23.45 -21.21 -14.41
C SER A 474 -24.92 -21.19 -13.98
N VAL A 475 -25.47 -22.38 -13.73
CA VAL A 475 -26.63 -22.51 -12.84
C VAL A 475 -26.12 -22.37 -11.40
N CYS A 476 -26.37 -21.23 -10.77
CA CYS A 476 -25.76 -20.85 -9.49
C CYS A 476 -26.49 -21.49 -8.29
N THR A 477 -26.45 -22.83 -8.19
CA THR A 477 -27.36 -23.65 -7.35
C THR A 477 -27.16 -23.60 -5.82
N LYS A 478 -26.23 -22.82 -5.28
CA LYS A 478 -25.95 -22.76 -3.82
C LYS A 478 -25.70 -21.34 -3.32
N ALA A 479 -26.70 -20.77 -2.64
CA ALA A 479 -26.62 -19.45 -2.00
C ALA A 479 -25.76 -19.48 -0.72
N ASN A 480 -24.44 -19.40 -0.89
CA ASN A 480 -23.47 -19.24 0.20
C ASN A 480 -22.63 -17.99 -0.07
N TYR A 481 -22.92 -16.89 0.63
CA TYR A 481 -22.11 -15.67 0.60
C TYR A 481 -20.72 -15.94 1.18
N VAL A 482 -19.65 -15.55 0.47
CA VAL A 482 -18.25 -15.79 0.86
C VAL A 482 -17.60 -14.52 1.42
N GLY A 483 -16.95 -14.65 2.58
CA GLY A 483 -16.03 -13.64 3.13
C GLY A 483 -16.60 -12.25 3.46
N GLY A 484 -15.71 -11.40 3.99
CA GLY A 484 -15.72 -9.99 3.64
C GLY A 484 -14.91 -9.79 2.34
N GLY A 485 -14.95 -8.60 1.74
CA GLY A 485 -14.31 -8.32 0.47
C GLY A 485 -12.80 -8.61 0.49
N THR A 486 -12.29 -9.24 -0.56
CA THR A 486 -10.86 -9.52 -0.75
C THR A 486 -10.47 -9.26 -2.21
N ALA A 487 -9.40 -8.50 -2.44
CA ALA A 487 -8.95 -8.12 -3.78
C ALA A 487 -8.26 -9.25 -4.57
N LEU A 488 -7.57 -10.18 -3.90
CA LEU A 488 -7.03 -11.43 -4.45
C LEU A 488 -7.19 -12.58 -3.45
N GLU A 489 -7.83 -13.68 -3.86
CA GLU A 489 -7.90 -14.94 -3.09
C GLU A 489 -7.00 -16.00 -3.74
N ALA A 490 -5.97 -16.45 -3.01
CA ALA A 490 -5.01 -17.46 -3.48
C ALA A 490 -5.35 -18.87 -2.98
N SER A 491 -5.26 -19.85 -3.89
CA SER A 491 -5.54 -21.28 -3.60
C SER A 491 -4.66 -21.84 -2.47
N PHE A 492 -5.19 -22.85 -1.78
CA PHE A 492 -4.38 -23.78 -0.99
C PHE A 492 -3.36 -24.51 -1.88
N GLY A 493 -2.18 -24.80 -1.33
CA GLY A 493 -1.22 -25.76 -1.88
C GLY A 493 -1.15 -27.04 -1.03
N THR A 494 -0.15 -27.89 -1.31
CA THR A 494 0.24 -29.05 -0.46
C THR A 494 1.65 -28.87 0.08
N VAL A 495 2.05 -29.70 1.05
CA VAL A 495 3.44 -29.74 1.57
C VAL A 495 4.47 -29.99 0.45
N SER A 496 4.12 -30.81 -0.53
CA SER A 496 4.95 -31.13 -1.70
C SER A 496 4.92 -30.07 -2.81
N ASN A 497 3.82 -29.32 -2.92
CA ASN A 497 3.55 -28.36 -3.99
C ASN A 497 2.81 -27.13 -3.39
N PRO A 498 3.52 -26.23 -2.70
CA PRO A 498 2.92 -25.04 -2.12
C PRO A 498 2.46 -24.05 -3.20
N THR A 499 1.41 -23.27 -2.90
CA THR A 499 1.02 -22.13 -3.74
C THR A 499 2.07 -21.04 -3.60
N ILE A 500 2.48 -20.43 -4.73
CA ILE A 500 3.44 -19.33 -4.74
C ILE A 500 2.73 -18.03 -5.11
N VAL A 501 2.73 -17.05 -4.21
CA VAL A 501 2.18 -15.70 -4.45
C VAL A 501 3.34 -14.71 -4.38
N ARG A 502 3.87 -14.33 -5.55
CA ARG A 502 5.15 -13.62 -5.65
C ARG A 502 5.12 -12.33 -6.45
N ARG A 503 5.77 -11.27 -5.95
CA ARG A 503 6.01 -10.03 -6.72
C ARG A 503 4.73 -9.41 -7.29
N ASN A 504 3.58 -9.64 -6.65
CA ASN A 504 2.34 -8.99 -7.05
C ASN A 504 2.28 -7.58 -6.41
N THR A 505 1.72 -6.63 -7.15
CA THR A 505 1.31 -5.33 -6.61
C THR A 505 -0.22 -5.33 -6.46
N ILE A 506 -0.73 -4.94 -5.29
CA ILE A 506 -2.17 -4.76 -5.06
C ILE A 506 -2.38 -3.37 -4.44
N ASN A 507 -3.14 -2.50 -5.10
CA ASN A 507 -3.40 -1.15 -4.61
C ASN A 507 -4.79 -0.60 -4.96
N THR A 508 -5.34 0.26 -4.10
CA THR A 508 -6.71 0.81 -4.23
C THR A 508 -7.77 -0.30 -4.23
N TYR A 509 -8.21 -0.76 -3.06
CA TYR A 509 -9.25 -1.79 -2.96
C TYR A 509 -10.26 -1.54 -1.83
N GLY A 510 -11.54 -1.80 -2.08
CA GLY A 510 -12.63 -1.56 -1.12
C GLY A 510 -12.74 -2.58 0.02
N GLY A 511 -12.39 -3.84 -0.27
CA GLY A 511 -12.60 -4.98 0.62
C GLY A 511 -11.79 -4.96 1.93
N SER A 512 -12.21 -5.79 2.88
CA SER A 512 -11.48 -6.10 4.12
C SER A 512 -10.02 -6.51 3.91
N SER A 513 -9.64 -7.13 2.79
CA SER A 513 -8.25 -7.57 2.57
C SER A 513 -7.72 -7.42 1.16
N GLY A 514 -6.41 -7.17 1.04
CA GLY A 514 -5.73 -7.12 -0.26
C GLY A 514 -5.51 -8.52 -0.79
N LEU A 515 -4.88 -9.37 0.03
CA LEU A 515 -4.62 -10.77 -0.26
C LEU A 515 -5.16 -11.65 0.88
N THR A 516 -6.02 -12.61 0.54
CA THR A 516 -6.34 -13.75 1.41
C THR A 516 -5.67 -15.00 0.85
N VAL A 517 -4.94 -15.76 1.67
CA VAL A 517 -4.26 -17.00 1.23
C VAL A 517 -4.76 -18.26 1.93
N GLY A 518 -4.73 -19.37 1.18
CA GLY A 518 -4.84 -20.71 1.72
C GLY A 518 -3.56 -21.19 2.43
N LYS A 519 -3.68 -22.37 3.06
CA LYS A 519 -2.58 -23.16 3.65
C LYS A 519 -1.55 -23.58 2.59
N ASN A 520 -0.34 -23.90 3.06
CA ASN A 520 0.80 -24.25 2.21
C ASN A 520 1.03 -23.20 1.10
N THR A 521 1.14 -21.92 1.49
CA THR A 521 1.38 -20.79 0.57
C THR A 521 2.62 -20.02 1.00
N GLU A 522 3.52 -19.74 0.06
CA GLU A 522 4.59 -18.75 0.23
C GLU A 522 4.19 -17.43 -0.45
N VAL A 523 4.07 -16.39 0.37
CA VAL A 523 3.75 -15.01 -0.02
C VAL A 523 5.05 -14.21 0.07
N GLU A 524 5.78 -14.13 -1.04
CA GLU A 524 7.09 -13.47 -1.08
C GLU A 524 7.15 -12.22 -1.97
N LEU A 525 7.82 -11.17 -1.49
CA LEU A 525 8.16 -9.98 -2.28
C LEU A 525 6.93 -9.27 -2.89
N ASN A 526 5.75 -9.31 -2.27
CA ASN A 526 4.56 -8.58 -2.73
C ASN A 526 4.51 -7.16 -2.13
N ARG A 527 3.92 -6.22 -2.87
CA ARG A 527 3.72 -4.82 -2.46
C ARG A 527 2.22 -4.54 -2.41
N ILE A 528 1.66 -4.44 -1.20
CA ILE A 528 0.22 -4.28 -1.01
C ILE A 528 0.00 -2.98 -0.23
N HIS A 529 -0.86 -2.09 -0.74
CA HIS A 529 -1.15 -0.82 -0.09
C HIS A 529 -2.49 -0.19 -0.52
N GLY A 530 -2.84 0.98 0.02
CA GLY A 530 -4.00 1.75 -0.43
C GLY A 530 -5.32 1.02 -0.17
N ALA A 531 -5.53 0.57 1.06
CA ALA A 531 -6.78 -0.06 1.45
C ALA A 531 -7.86 1.01 1.67
N MET A 532 -8.99 0.90 0.96
CA MET A 532 -10.04 1.93 0.94
C MET A 532 -11.13 1.69 1.98
N ALA A 533 -11.94 2.71 2.24
CA ALA A 533 -12.67 2.88 3.50
C ALA A 533 -14.05 2.22 3.59
N LEU A 534 -14.39 1.37 2.62
CA LEU A 534 -15.69 0.73 2.52
C LEU A 534 -15.89 -0.32 3.63
N GLN A 535 -14.93 -1.25 3.77
CA GLN A 535 -14.87 -2.22 4.88
C GLN A 535 -13.69 -1.91 5.82
N LEU A 536 -13.89 -2.10 7.13
CA LEU A 536 -13.03 -1.53 8.18
C LEU A 536 -12.13 -2.51 8.91
N ASP A 537 -12.55 -3.78 9.04
CA ASP A 537 -11.72 -4.86 9.60
C ASP A 537 -10.91 -5.57 8.50
N GLY A 538 -9.87 -6.29 8.92
CA GLY A 538 -9.06 -7.19 8.10
C GLY A 538 -7.58 -6.79 8.08
N ALA A 539 -6.86 -7.31 7.08
CA ALA A 539 -5.44 -7.07 6.90
C ALA A 539 -5.05 -6.92 5.42
N LEU A 540 -3.89 -6.35 5.13
CA LEU A 540 -3.38 -6.29 3.76
C LEU A 540 -3.06 -7.70 3.23
N VAL A 541 -2.45 -8.54 4.08
CA VAL A 541 -2.43 -10.00 3.91
C VAL A 541 -3.07 -10.68 5.11
N GLN A 542 -4.02 -11.57 4.86
CA GLN A 542 -4.54 -12.50 5.86
C GLN A 542 -4.50 -13.96 5.39
N GLY A 543 -4.46 -14.88 6.34
CA GLY A 543 -4.47 -16.31 6.08
C GLY A 543 -4.71 -17.12 7.35
N GLY A 544 -5.43 -18.23 7.20
CA GLY A 544 -5.58 -19.24 8.25
C GLY A 544 -4.45 -20.25 8.18
N GLY A 545 -3.92 -20.64 9.33
CA GLY A 545 -2.91 -21.70 9.44
C GLY A 545 -3.48 -23.10 9.30
N HIS A 546 -2.68 -24.08 9.69
CA HIS A 546 -2.98 -25.48 9.38
C HIS A 546 -4.01 -26.13 10.32
N ASP A 547 -4.96 -26.89 9.73
CA ASP A 547 -6.10 -27.53 10.43
C ASP A 547 -6.18 -29.05 10.20
N ARG A 548 -5.14 -29.65 9.60
CA ARG A 548 -5.08 -31.08 9.23
C ARG A 548 -3.64 -31.52 9.06
N TYR A 549 -3.27 -32.66 9.64
CA TYR A 549 -2.07 -33.39 9.28
C TYR A 549 -1.96 -33.64 7.75
N GLU A 550 -0.78 -33.44 7.15
CA GLU A 550 -0.57 -33.71 5.72
C GLU A 550 0.72 -34.52 5.46
N VAL A 551 0.65 -35.53 4.58
CA VAL A 551 1.79 -36.38 4.25
C VAL A 551 1.93 -36.54 2.75
N GLY A 552 3.00 -35.96 2.20
CA GLY A 552 3.25 -35.90 0.76
C GLY A 552 2.15 -35.16 0.02
N ASP A 553 1.47 -35.86 -0.89
CA ASP A 553 0.41 -35.32 -1.74
C ASP A 553 -1.01 -35.51 -1.15
N ARG A 554 -1.14 -35.77 0.17
CA ARG A 554 -2.43 -36.02 0.83
C ARG A 554 -2.66 -35.18 2.08
N SER A 555 -3.82 -34.53 2.09
CA SER A 555 -4.39 -33.79 3.22
C SER A 555 -5.50 -34.63 3.87
N ASP A 556 -5.12 -35.45 4.84
CA ASP A 556 -6.04 -36.30 5.61
C ASP A 556 -6.25 -35.66 6.98
N ARG A 557 -7.48 -35.23 7.29
CA ARG A 557 -7.77 -34.60 8.59
C ARG A 557 -7.61 -35.64 9.70
N TRP A 558 -6.44 -35.64 10.34
CA TRP A 558 -6.32 -36.19 11.68
C TRP A 558 -7.10 -35.29 12.67
N ALA A 559 -8.04 -35.89 13.37
CA ALA A 559 -8.80 -35.36 14.50
C ALA A 559 -9.50 -36.54 15.19
N PRO A 560 -9.72 -36.51 16.52
CA PRO A 560 -10.63 -37.45 17.17
C PRO A 560 -12.06 -37.24 16.62
N THR A 561 -12.89 -38.28 16.61
CA THR A 561 -14.22 -38.18 16.00
C THR A 561 -15.19 -37.44 16.92
N LEU A 562 -15.39 -36.15 16.64
CA LEU A 562 -16.34 -35.30 17.36
C LEU A 562 -17.79 -35.81 17.21
N CYS A 563 -18.66 -35.49 18.18
CA CYS A 563 -20.02 -36.04 18.30
C CYS A 563 -20.80 -36.10 16.98
N GLY A 564 -20.95 -34.98 16.26
CA GLY A 564 -21.67 -34.95 14.96
C GLY A 564 -21.07 -35.82 13.84
N GLY A 565 -19.82 -36.29 14.00
CA GLY A 565 -19.18 -37.28 13.15
C GLY A 565 -19.63 -38.72 13.43
N LEU A 566 -19.97 -39.04 14.68
CA LEU A 566 -20.37 -40.37 15.14
C LEU A 566 -21.74 -40.77 14.53
N LYS A 567 -21.93 -42.07 14.26
CA LYS A 567 -23.08 -42.60 13.48
C LYS A 567 -23.81 -43.75 14.18
N THR A 568 -23.45 -44.07 15.41
CA THR A 568 -24.15 -45.04 16.26
C THR A 568 -24.39 -44.42 17.63
N SER A 569 -25.45 -44.86 18.31
CA SER A 569 -25.72 -44.46 19.69
C SER A 569 -24.65 -44.97 20.66
N GLU A 570 -24.08 -46.15 20.41
CA GLU A 570 -23.01 -46.74 21.22
C GLU A 570 -21.73 -45.91 21.15
N ASP A 571 -21.25 -45.54 19.95
CA ASP A 571 -20.08 -44.68 19.80
C ASP A 571 -20.34 -43.27 20.37
N CYS A 572 -21.55 -42.74 20.17
CA CYS A 572 -21.97 -41.44 20.69
C CYS A 572 -21.89 -41.39 22.23
N ILE A 573 -22.53 -42.35 22.91
CA ILE A 573 -22.54 -42.44 24.37
C ILE A 573 -21.14 -42.78 24.91
N LYS A 574 -20.37 -43.62 24.21
CA LYS A 574 -18.97 -43.92 24.55
C LYS A 574 -18.05 -42.69 24.44
N ALA A 575 -18.35 -41.77 23.53
CA ALA A 575 -17.69 -40.46 23.43
C ALA A 575 -18.25 -39.43 24.44
N GLY A 576 -19.22 -39.79 25.28
CA GLY A 576 -19.84 -38.89 26.27
C GLY A 576 -20.82 -37.86 25.67
N CYS A 577 -21.20 -38.04 24.41
CA CYS A 577 -22.08 -37.14 23.66
C CYS A 577 -23.58 -37.43 23.90
N GLU A 578 -24.46 -36.49 23.53
CA GLU A 578 -25.91 -36.68 23.56
C GLU A 578 -26.42 -37.28 22.23
N TRP A 579 -27.06 -38.45 22.30
CA TRP A 579 -27.68 -39.12 21.15
C TRP A 579 -29.17 -38.79 21.01
N SER A 580 -29.61 -38.52 19.79
CA SER A 580 -31.00 -38.25 19.42
C SER A 580 -31.59 -39.39 18.59
N ASP A 581 -32.46 -40.20 19.20
CA ASP A 581 -33.21 -41.26 18.50
C ASP A 581 -34.25 -40.72 17.49
N GLY A 582 -34.58 -39.42 17.54
CA GLY A 582 -35.59 -38.79 16.68
C GLY A 582 -35.11 -38.52 15.25
N ASP A 583 -33.81 -38.29 15.06
CA ASP A 583 -33.18 -38.01 13.78
C ASP A 583 -31.92 -38.87 13.51
N GLY A 584 -31.52 -39.72 14.47
CA GLY A 584 -30.33 -40.57 14.37
C GLY A 584 -29.02 -39.80 14.42
N SER A 585 -29.02 -38.64 15.09
CA SER A 585 -27.85 -37.76 15.22
C SER A 585 -27.18 -37.88 16.60
N CYS A 586 -25.91 -37.51 16.63
CA CYS A 586 -25.10 -37.39 17.83
C CYS A 586 -24.65 -35.94 17.98
N SER A 587 -24.71 -35.39 19.20
CA SER A 587 -24.61 -33.95 19.47
C SER A 587 -23.88 -33.66 20.78
N GLY A 588 -23.56 -32.38 21.02
CA GLY A 588 -22.64 -31.96 22.09
C GLY A 588 -21.17 -32.02 21.67
N ASP A 589 -20.27 -31.98 22.66
CA ASP A 589 -18.83 -32.12 22.52
C ASP A 589 -18.35 -33.40 23.25
N PRO A 590 -17.31 -34.11 22.76
CA PRO A 590 -16.86 -35.35 23.39
C PRO A 590 -16.28 -35.14 24.80
N SER A 591 -16.39 -36.17 25.65
CA SER A 591 -15.84 -36.14 27.00
C SER A 591 -14.31 -36.16 27.04
N GLU A 592 -13.76 -35.59 28.11
CA GLU A 592 -12.32 -35.57 28.37
C GLU A 592 -11.72 -37.00 28.39
N GLU A 593 -12.45 -37.99 28.93
CA GLU A 593 -12.04 -39.42 28.96
C GLU A 593 -12.01 -40.06 27.56
N TYR A 594 -12.82 -39.58 26.62
CA TYR A 594 -12.73 -40.01 25.22
C TYR A 594 -11.51 -39.37 24.53
N LEU A 595 -11.34 -38.05 24.69
CA LEU A 595 -10.25 -37.31 24.05
C LEU A 595 -8.86 -37.73 24.58
N SER A 596 -8.74 -38.16 25.83
CA SER A 596 -7.46 -38.59 26.43
C SER A 596 -6.95 -39.99 26.03
N GLN A 597 -7.63 -40.70 25.13
CA GLN A 597 -7.24 -42.06 24.71
C GLN A 597 -6.09 -42.03 23.70
N ASP A 598 -5.18 -43.02 23.75
CA ASP A 598 -4.00 -43.06 22.87
C ASP A 598 -4.36 -43.02 21.37
N ASP A 599 -5.41 -43.73 20.96
CA ASP A 599 -5.94 -43.72 19.58
C ASP A 599 -6.55 -42.35 19.16
N ASN A 600 -6.82 -41.47 20.13
CA ASN A 600 -7.36 -40.12 19.96
C ASN A 600 -6.31 -39.01 20.21
N LEU A 601 -5.03 -39.36 20.42
CA LEU A 601 -3.91 -38.40 20.49
C LEU A 601 -3.32 -38.10 19.10
N PRO A 602 -2.84 -36.87 18.84
CA PRO A 602 -2.24 -36.54 17.55
C PRO A 602 -0.98 -37.38 17.26
N PRO A 603 -0.71 -37.79 16.01
CA PRO A 603 0.54 -38.43 15.65
C PRO A 603 1.71 -37.46 15.89
N GLN A 604 2.88 -37.99 16.22
CA GLN A 604 4.03 -37.19 16.66
C GLN A 604 4.45 -36.14 15.62
N GLU A 605 4.34 -36.50 14.35
CA GLU A 605 4.64 -35.68 13.18
C GLU A 605 3.66 -34.49 13.04
N ALA A 606 2.43 -34.60 13.55
CA ALA A 606 1.47 -33.51 13.64
C ALA A 606 1.78 -32.50 14.76
N ILE A 607 2.54 -32.94 15.77
CA ILE A 607 2.93 -32.15 16.96
C ILE A 607 4.25 -31.42 16.70
N ASP A 608 5.23 -32.09 16.07
CA ASP A 608 6.55 -31.51 15.75
C ASP A 608 6.58 -30.66 14.47
N GLY A 609 5.54 -30.77 13.63
CA GLY A 609 5.35 -29.94 12.44
C GLY A 609 6.04 -30.46 11.17
N SER A 610 6.63 -31.66 11.19
CA SER A 610 7.27 -32.29 10.02
C SER A 610 6.32 -32.62 8.86
N SER A 611 5.01 -32.41 9.07
CA SER A 611 3.89 -32.71 8.16
C SER A 611 3.21 -31.48 7.54
N TYR A 612 3.84 -30.31 7.57
CA TYR A 612 3.22 -29.08 7.05
C TYR A 612 4.23 -28.20 6.28
N PHE A 613 3.76 -27.52 5.23
CA PHE A 613 4.40 -26.30 4.76
C PHE A 613 3.63 -25.12 5.37
N GLY A 614 4.12 -24.58 6.48
CA GLY A 614 3.47 -23.44 7.13
C GLY A 614 3.29 -22.27 6.16
N VAL A 615 2.24 -21.46 6.33
CA VAL A 615 2.06 -20.26 5.50
C VAL A 615 3.20 -19.28 5.79
N VAL A 616 3.94 -18.87 4.77
CA VAL A 616 5.11 -18.00 4.88
C VAL A 616 4.79 -16.62 4.30
N TYR A 617 4.90 -15.58 5.12
CA TYR A 617 4.91 -14.18 4.68
C TYR A 617 6.37 -13.69 4.71
N ARG A 618 7.01 -13.57 3.55
CA ARG A 618 8.43 -13.23 3.40
C ARG A 618 8.65 -11.92 2.65
N GLN A 619 9.41 -10.99 3.23
CA GLN A 619 9.94 -9.83 2.48
C GLN A 619 8.87 -8.99 1.75
N ASN A 620 7.65 -8.89 2.29
CA ASN A 620 6.58 -8.07 1.71
C ASN A 620 6.64 -6.62 2.22
N TRP A 621 6.11 -5.68 1.45
CA TRP A 621 5.87 -4.28 1.87
C TRP A 621 4.37 -4.01 1.95
N LEU A 622 3.93 -3.49 3.10
CA LEU A 622 2.53 -3.51 3.53
C LEU A 622 2.15 -2.18 4.19
N TYR A 623 1.45 -1.29 3.47
CA TYR A 623 1.30 0.08 3.94
C TYR A 623 0.03 0.81 3.48
N ASP A 624 -0.19 2.03 3.97
CA ASP A 624 -1.37 2.87 3.67
C ASP A 624 -2.71 2.13 3.75
N ALA A 625 -3.01 1.66 4.96
CA ALA A 625 -4.27 0.97 5.27
C ALA A 625 -4.90 1.48 6.59
N LYS A 626 -4.63 2.75 6.89
CA LYS A 626 -5.00 3.46 8.10
C LYS A 626 -5.47 4.87 7.76
N ASN A 627 -6.63 5.26 8.28
CA ASN A 627 -7.19 6.61 8.23
C ASN A 627 -8.21 6.77 9.36
N ASP A 628 -9.01 7.84 9.37
CA ASP A 628 -9.96 8.12 10.47
C ASP A 628 -11.13 7.11 10.60
N ARG A 629 -11.35 6.23 9.59
CA ARG A 629 -12.38 5.17 9.63
C ARG A 629 -11.80 3.75 9.64
N ILE A 630 -10.68 3.50 8.93
CA ILE A 630 -10.02 2.19 8.80
C ILE A 630 -8.77 2.12 9.68
N SER A 631 -8.55 0.97 10.30
CA SER A 631 -7.19 0.56 10.70
C SER A 631 -6.97 -0.94 10.45
N LYS A 632 -6.57 -1.32 9.23
CA LYS A 632 -6.31 -2.72 8.84
C LYS A 632 -4.89 -3.15 9.23
N ARG A 633 -4.71 -4.40 9.66
CA ARG A 633 -3.40 -4.97 10.07
C ARG A 633 -2.49 -5.16 8.85
N GLY A 634 -1.17 -5.00 9.00
CA GLY A 634 -0.17 -5.32 7.96
C GLY A 634 -0.27 -6.77 7.50
N LEU A 635 -0.04 -7.68 8.45
CA LEU A 635 -0.19 -9.13 8.33
C LEU A 635 -1.12 -9.61 9.43
N ARG A 636 -2.03 -10.54 9.12
CA ARG A 636 -2.83 -11.28 10.10
C ARG A 636 -2.72 -12.78 9.85
N PHE A 637 -2.21 -13.53 10.82
CA PHE A 637 -2.65 -14.91 10.97
C PHE A 637 -4.01 -14.90 11.67
N ASP A 638 -4.99 -15.58 11.11
CA ASP A 638 -6.38 -15.50 11.56
C ASP A 638 -6.98 -16.87 11.88
N ARG A 639 -8.01 -16.92 12.75
CA ARG A 639 -8.63 -18.19 13.17
C ARG A 639 -10.08 -18.04 13.65
N PRO A 640 -10.90 -19.12 13.61
CA PRO A 640 -12.24 -19.11 14.20
C PRO A 640 -12.18 -18.88 15.71
N GLN A 641 -12.74 -17.76 16.19
CA GLN A 641 -12.70 -17.36 17.60
C GLN A 641 -13.53 -18.26 18.55
N ALA A 642 -14.54 -18.96 18.02
CA ALA A 642 -15.58 -19.64 18.80
C ALA A 642 -15.19 -21.02 19.38
N THR A 643 -13.95 -21.46 19.19
CA THR A 643 -13.46 -22.76 19.69
C THR A 643 -12.05 -22.62 20.22
N CYS A 644 -11.76 -23.33 21.31
CA CYS A 644 -10.44 -23.42 21.91
C CYS A 644 -10.22 -24.84 22.46
N ASN A 645 -9.23 -25.54 21.95
CA ASN A 645 -8.94 -26.95 22.29
C ASN A 645 -7.46 -27.28 22.02
N GLY A 646 -6.56 -26.42 22.52
CA GLY A 646 -5.16 -26.28 22.09
C GLY A 646 -4.34 -27.57 21.99
N ARG A 647 -4.54 -28.53 22.91
CA ARG A 647 -3.83 -29.83 22.86
C ARG A 647 -4.31 -30.78 21.76
N PHE A 648 -5.58 -30.73 21.37
CA PHE A 648 -6.24 -31.81 20.61
C PHE A 648 -6.87 -31.38 19.28
N GLY A 649 -6.96 -30.07 18.99
CA GLY A 649 -7.91 -29.59 18.00
C GLY A 649 -7.38 -28.56 17.00
N ASN A 650 -7.90 -28.74 15.79
CA ASN A 650 -7.62 -27.99 14.58
C ASN A 650 -8.26 -26.58 14.57
N THR A 651 -8.01 -25.78 15.61
CA THR A 651 -8.63 -24.45 15.82
C THR A 651 -7.63 -23.29 15.89
N TRP A 652 -6.33 -23.60 15.87
CA TRP A 652 -5.23 -22.63 15.89
C TRP A 652 -4.52 -22.55 14.55
N THR A 653 -3.99 -21.37 14.25
CA THR A 653 -3.02 -21.21 13.17
C THR A 653 -1.67 -21.69 13.67
N ASN A 654 -1.17 -22.81 13.13
CA ASN A 654 0.11 -23.40 13.51
C ASN A 654 1.17 -23.34 12.41
N HIS A 655 2.44 -23.33 12.82
CA HIS A 655 3.67 -23.40 11.99
C HIS A 655 3.90 -22.32 10.91
N GLY A 656 3.02 -21.32 10.78
CA GLY A 656 3.20 -20.15 9.91
C GLY A 656 4.36 -19.24 10.33
N SER A 657 4.91 -18.48 9.38
CA SER A 657 6.08 -17.61 9.58
C SER A 657 5.92 -16.24 8.95
N MET A 658 6.19 -15.17 9.71
CA MET A 658 6.32 -13.79 9.23
C MET A 658 7.80 -13.38 9.29
N VAL A 659 8.47 -13.29 8.15
CA VAL A 659 9.93 -13.10 8.05
C VAL A 659 10.30 -11.88 7.20
N GLN A 660 11.02 -10.92 7.77
CA GLN A 660 11.57 -9.75 7.06
C GLN A 660 10.54 -8.88 6.31
N ASN A 661 9.30 -8.81 6.78
CA ASN A 661 8.30 -7.92 6.18
C ASN A 661 8.48 -6.49 6.72
N VAL A 662 8.13 -5.49 5.90
CA VAL A 662 8.06 -4.09 6.31
C VAL A 662 6.60 -3.66 6.33
N ALA A 663 6.13 -3.13 7.46
CA ALA A 663 4.77 -2.62 7.61
C ALA A 663 4.76 -1.20 8.18
N TRP A 664 4.13 -0.25 7.48
CA TRP A 664 4.04 1.14 7.94
C TRP A 664 2.67 1.74 7.63
N ASN A 665 2.17 2.65 8.46
CA ASN A 665 0.83 3.24 8.26
C ASN A 665 -0.29 2.18 8.12
N THR A 666 -0.22 1.15 8.96
CA THR A 666 -1.23 0.08 9.12
C THR A 666 -1.64 0.03 10.60
N ASN A 667 -2.28 -1.05 11.04
CA ASN A 667 -2.51 -1.34 12.46
C ASN A 667 -1.43 -2.29 13.06
N GLY A 668 -0.26 -2.38 12.41
CA GLY A 668 0.82 -3.31 12.77
C GLY A 668 0.52 -4.77 12.38
N ILE A 669 1.38 -5.71 12.76
CA ILE A 669 1.22 -7.14 12.43
C ILE A 669 0.66 -7.96 13.61
N MET A 670 -0.11 -9.01 13.30
CA MET A 670 -0.90 -9.76 14.28
C MET A 670 -0.69 -11.28 14.17
N VAL A 671 -0.28 -11.88 15.29
CA VAL A 671 0.07 -13.28 15.43
C VAL A 671 -0.95 -13.98 16.34
N LYS A 672 -2.06 -14.45 15.74
CA LYS A 672 -3.03 -15.37 16.38
C LYS A 672 -2.60 -16.81 16.11
N GLY A 673 -2.62 -17.68 17.13
CA GLY A 673 -2.16 -19.08 17.04
C GLY A 673 -0.81 -19.36 17.73
N SER A 674 -0.24 -20.52 17.40
CA SER A 674 0.80 -21.21 18.19
C SER A 674 1.87 -21.87 17.28
N GLN A 675 3.07 -22.15 17.80
CA GLN A 675 4.24 -22.58 17.01
C GLN A 675 4.57 -21.65 15.82
N LEU A 676 4.18 -20.37 15.89
CA LEU A 676 4.36 -19.37 14.84
C LEU A 676 5.69 -18.62 15.00
N ARG A 677 6.26 -18.19 13.88
CA ARG A 677 7.49 -17.41 13.84
C ARG A 677 7.20 -15.97 13.43
N ALA A 678 7.66 -14.99 14.21
CA ALA A 678 7.75 -13.59 13.80
C ALA A 678 9.22 -13.18 13.90
N GLU A 679 9.92 -13.21 12.77
CA GLU A 679 11.38 -13.07 12.71
C GLU A 679 11.78 -11.85 11.85
N ARG A 680 12.54 -10.92 12.42
CA ARG A 680 13.16 -9.78 11.72
C ARG A 680 12.17 -8.87 10.96
N ASN A 681 10.94 -8.66 11.42
CA ASN A 681 10.04 -7.71 10.76
C ASN A 681 10.37 -6.27 11.18
N THR A 682 10.12 -5.29 10.31
CA THR A 682 10.24 -3.86 10.60
C THR A 682 8.85 -3.24 10.57
N ILE A 683 8.35 -2.73 11.69
CA ILE A 683 7.00 -2.17 11.79
C ILE A 683 7.01 -0.77 12.41
N THR A 684 6.19 0.14 11.87
CA THR A 684 6.07 1.52 12.34
C THR A 684 4.66 2.11 12.14
N GLY A 685 4.37 3.21 12.84
CA GLY A 685 3.20 4.05 12.59
C GLY A 685 1.86 3.39 12.94
N SER A 686 1.87 2.27 13.67
CA SER A 686 0.67 1.44 13.88
C SER A 686 -0.47 2.17 14.61
N GLY A 687 -0.16 3.22 15.35
CA GLY A 687 -1.14 3.98 16.14
C GLY A 687 -1.37 3.37 17.52
N SER A 688 -2.53 3.63 18.11
CA SER A 688 -2.86 3.23 19.47
C SER A 688 -4.37 3.06 19.66
N GLY A 689 -4.76 2.36 20.72
CA GLY A 689 -6.16 2.03 21.01
C GLY A 689 -6.48 0.56 20.79
N VAL A 690 -7.71 0.27 20.37
CA VAL A 690 -8.20 -1.08 20.05
C VAL A 690 -8.85 -1.11 18.67
N ASP A 691 -8.76 -2.25 18.00
CA ASP A 691 -9.27 -2.47 16.65
C ASP A 691 -10.75 -2.93 16.61
N GLY A 692 -11.22 -3.37 15.44
CA GLY A 692 -12.59 -3.85 15.23
C GLY A 692 -12.95 -5.10 16.04
N GLU A 693 -11.97 -5.96 16.33
CA GLU A 693 -12.12 -7.15 17.19
C GLU A 693 -12.03 -6.80 18.69
N GLY A 694 -11.56 -5.60 19.03
CA GLY A 694 -11.30 -5.15 20.40
C GLY A 694 -9.88 -5.44 20.88
N SER A 695 -9.01 -5.98 20.01
CA SER A 695 -7.61 -6.24 20.32
C SER A 695 -6.77 -4.97 20.27
N ASN A 696 -5.73 -4.89 21.09
CA ASN A 696 -4.88 -3.70 21.16
C ASN A 696 -4.09 -3.46 19.87
N ILE A 697 -4.05 -2.20 19.47
CA ILE A 697 -3.27 -1.70 18.32
C ILE A 697 -1.82 -1.46 18.76
N ARG A 698 -0.87 -2.14 18.11
CA ARG A 698 0.59 -2.05 18.30
C ARG A 698 1.30 -2.51 17.02
N ASP A 699 2.59 -2.18 16.92
CA ASP A 699 3.47 -2.66 15.85
C ASP A 699 3.52 -4.18 15.74
N LEU A 700 3.60 -4.89 16.88
CA LEU A 700 3.46 -6.35 16.96
C LEU A 700 2.46 -6.72 18.06
N THR A 701 1.36 -7.37 17.66
CA THR A 701 0.36 -7.96 18.58
C THR A 701 0.48 -9.48 18.55
N VAL A 702 0.90 -10.10 19.67
CA VAL A 702 0.90 -11.56 19.87
C VAL A 702 -0.21 -11.93 20.84
N TYR A 703 -0.93 -13.03 20.58
CA TYR A 703 -2.00 -13.49 21.49
C TYR A 703 -1.43 -14.10 22.79
N ASP A 704 -2.27 -14.26 23.83
CA ASP A 704 -1.92 -14.44 25.27
C ASP A 704 -1.20 -13.25 25.93
N GLU A 705 -0.41 -12.45 25.21
CA GLU A 705 0.49 -11.40 25.75
C GLU A 705 -0.16 -10.41 26.76
N PHE A 706 -1.45 -10.09 26.60
CA PHE A 706 -2.24 -9.23 27.50
C PHE A 706 -3.57 -9.87 27.93
N SER A 707 -3.69 -11.21 27.91
CA SER A 707 -4.99 -11.88 27.74
C SER A 707 -5.69 -11.48 26.42
N GLU A 708 -4.90 -11.40 25.34
CA GLU A 708 -5.41 -11.24 23.96
C GLU A 708 -5.85 -12.60 23.40
N GLY A 709 -7.01 -12.63 22.75
CA GLY A 709 -7.61 -13.83 22.16
C GLY A 709 -8.63 -14.56 23.05
N THR A 710 -9.38 -15.48 22.43
CA THR A 710 -10.46 -16.22 23.10
C THR A 710 -9.98 -17.43 23.91
N CYS A 711 -8.76 -17.90 23.69
CA CYS A 711 -8.13 -19.01 24.43
C CYS A 711 -7.50 -18.59 25.77
N THR A 712 -8.00 -17.54 26.42
CA THR A 712 -7.42 -17.01 27.65
C THR A 712 -8.05 -17.66 28.88
N CYS A 713 -7.24 -17.89 29.92
CA CYS A 713 -7.64 -18.66 31.12
C CYS A 713 -8.69 -17.96 31.99
N ASN A 714 -8.95 -16.69 31.71
CA ASN A 714 -10.01 -15.90 32.34
C ASN A 714 -11.36 -16.00 31.60
N SER A 715 -11.39 -16.51 30.36
CA SER A 715 -12.64 -16.79 29.65
C SER A 715 -13.47 -17.86 30.39
N SER A 716 -14.78 -17.88 30.18
CA SER A 716 -15.62 -19.00 30.65
C SER A 716 -15.29 -20.28 29.87
N LEU A 717 -15.10 -20.16 28.55
CA LEU A 717 -14.90 -21.28 27.63
C LEU A 717 -13.66 -22.14 27.96
N CYS A 718 -12.50 -21.52 28.21
CA CYS A 718 -11.32 -22.28 28.64
C CYS A 718 -11.45 -22.83 30.07
N ARG A 719 -12.15 -22.14 30.98
CA ARG A 719 -12.38 -22.65 32.33
C ARG A 719 -13.32 -23.86 32.38
N SER A 720 -14.13 -24.09 31.34
CA SER A 720 -14.86 -25.34 31.12
C SER A 720 -14.06 -26.45 30.43
N GLN A 721 -12.84 -26.20 29.95
CA GLN A 721 -12.00 -27.15 29.19
C GLN A 721 -10.61 -27.33 29.83
N ALA A 722 -10.61 -27.70 31.10
CA ALA A 722 -9.44 -27.63 32.00
C ALA A 722 -8.28 -28.61 31.68
N LEU A 723 -8.43 -29.48 30.67
CA LEU A 723 -7.38 -30.38 30.17
C LEU A 723 -6.92 -30.08 28.73
N THR A 724 -7.58 -29.14 28.03
CA THR A 724 -7.30 -28.84 26.62
C THR A 724 -6.90 -27.38 26.37
N CYS A 725 -7.32 -26.45 27.25
CA CYS A 725 -6.90 -25.05 27.28
C CYS A 725 -6.32 -24.69 28.67
N CYS A 726 -5.26 -23.88 28.70
CA CYS A 726 -4.71 -23.28 29.92
C CYS A 726 -4.30 -24.27 31.04
N VAL A 727 -3.80 -25.45 30.68
CA VAL A 727 -3.33 -26.48 31.60
C VAL A 727 -2.05 -25.99 32.30
N PRO A 728 -2.03 -25.82 33.64
CA PRO A 728 -0.87 -25.26 34.33
C PRO A 728 0.39 -26.12 34.16
N GLY A 729 1.41 -25.56 33.50
CA GLY A 729 2.68 -26.23 33.21
C GLY A 729 2.79 -26.88 31.83
N ASP A 730 1.77 -26.77 30.97
CA ASP A 730 1.83 -27.21 29.57
C ASP A 730 1.55 -26.01 28.63
N ASP A 731 2.62 -25.34 28.19
CA ASP A 731 2.54 -24.16 27.32
C ASP A 731 1.97 -24.48 25.93
N ALA A 732 1.87 -25.75 25.51
CA ALA A 732 1.16 -26.13 24.28
C ALA A 732 -0.37 -25.99 24.40
N THR A 733 -0.90 -25.77 25.61
CA THR A 733 -2.34 -25.51 25.85
C THR A 733 -2.70 -24.02 25.93
N PHE A 734 -1.72 -23.13 25.73
CA PHE A 734 -1.92 -21.70 25.65
C PHE A 734 -1.68 -21.23 24.21
N GLU A 735 -2.52 -20.31 23.73
CA GLU A 735 -2.24 -19.61 22.48
C GLU A 735 -0.97 -18.76 22.66
N GLY A 736 -0.19 -18.50 21.59
CA GLY A 736 0.97 -17.60 21.66
C GLY A 736 2.26 -18.17 22.30
N ARG A 737 2.17 -19.01 23.34
CA ARG A 737 3.35 -19.39 24.16
C ARG A 737 4.36 -20.32 23.51
N THR A 738 4.00 -20.97 22.43
CA THR A 738 4.93 -21.79 21.63
C THR A 738 5.53 -21.01 20.45
N ASN A 739 5.23 -19.71 20.34
CA ASN A 739 5.76 -18.86 19.27
C ASN A 739 7.22 -18.48 19.48
N VAL A 740 7.84 -18.04 18.39
CA VAL A 740 9.24 -17.63 18.27
C VAL A 740 9.28 -16.22 17.71
N ILE A 741 9.63 -15.25 18.55
CA ILE A 741 9.56 -13.81 18.29
C ILE A 741 11.00 -13.26 18.30
N LEU A 742 11.66 -13.15 17.14
CA LEU A 742 13.10 -12.87 17.08
C LEU A 742 13.41 -11.61 16.29
N GLY A 743 14.22 -10.71 16.85
CA GLY A 743 14.86 -9.62 16.09
C GLY A 743 13.90 -8.64 15.41
N ASN A 744 12.66 -8.46 15.88
CA ASN A 744 11.72 -7.51 15.27
C ASN A 744 12.03 -6.07 15.71
N LEU A 745 11.91 -5.13 14.77
CA LEU A 745 12.10 -3.69 14.96
C LEU A 745 10.74 -3.01 15.02
N LEU A 746 10.43 -2.39 16.15
CA LEU A 746 9.17 -1.68 16.42
C LEU A 746 9.49 -0.18 16.61
N ALA A 747 8.88 0.69 15.83
CA ALA A 747 9.10 2.14 15.93
C ALA A 747 8.20 2.83 16.98
N SER A 748 7.35 2.07 17.67
CA SER A 748 6.50 2.54 18.77
C SER A 748 7.00 1.96 20.10
N GLU A 749 6.64 2.58 21.23
CA GLU A 749 6.81 1.95 22.55
C GLU A 749 6.00 0.64 22.64
N HIS A 750 6.60 -0.42 23.19
CA HIS A 750 5.88 -1.66 23.46
C HIS A 750 5.66 -1.83 24.96
N LYS A 751 4.41 -1.97 25.43
CA LYS A 751 4.03 -1.90 26.86
C LYS A 751 4.57 -0.68 27.64
N ARG A 752 4.81 0.46 26.98
CA ARG A 752 5.52 1.65 27.53
C ARG A 752 7.00 1.38 27.86
N THR A 753 7.61 0.45 27.15
CA THR A 753 9.04 0.11 27.22
C THR A 753 9.70 0.45 25.88
N VAL A 754 10.95 0.90 25.99
CA VAL A 754 11.83 1.35 24.91
C VAL A 754 13.16 0.59 25.04
N GLY A 755 13.86 0.35 23.93
CA GLY A 755 15.02 -0.54 23.88
C GLY A 755 14.59 -2.01 23.77
N ASN A 756 15.20 -2.89 24.57
CA ASN A 756 14.92 -4.34 24.51
C ASN A 756 13.54 -4.69 25.09
N VAL A 757 12.76 -5.47 24.35
CA VAL A 757 11.38 -5.85 24.69
C VAL A 757 11.15 -7.36 24.73
N ASP A 758 12.20 -8.18 24.76
CA ASP A 758 12.10 -9.65 24.71
C ASP A 758 11.28 -10.22 25.88
N HIS A 759 11.49 -9.68 27.08
CA HIS A 759 10.81 -10.07 28.31
C HIS A 759 9.30 -9.76 28.35
N LEU A 760 8.76 -9.14 27.30
CA LEU A 760 7.37 -8.72 27.22
C LEU A 760 6.50 -9.65 26.38
N PHE A 761 7.09 -10.37 25.42
CA PHE A 761 6.39 -11.28 24.51
C PHE A 761 6.30 -12.71 25.07
N PRO A 762 5.19 -13.44 24.83
CA PRO A 762 5.09 -14.85 25.18
C PRO A 762 5.94 -15.73 24.25
N GLY A 763 6.35 -16.89 24.76
CA GLY A 763 7.17 -17.85 24.02
C GLY A 763 8.66 -17.50 23.99
N ARG A 764 9.38 -17.95 22.96
CA ARG A 764 10.82 -17.66 22.83
C ARG A 764 11.01 -16.30 22.16
N SER A 765 11.53 -15.35 22.93
CA SER A 765 11.73 -13.97 22.48
C SER A 765 13.18 -13.54 22.66
N GLU A 766 13.80 -12.98 21.61
CA GLU A 766 15.24 -12.62 21.61
C GLU A 766 15.57 -11.56 20.53
N GLY A 767 16.27 -10.48 20.91
CA GLY A 767 16.79 -9.45 20.01
C GLY A 767 15.78 -8.40 19.51
N ASN A 768 14.56 -8.37 20.06
CA ASN A 768 13.52 -7.42 19.65
C ASN A 768 13.76 -6.04 20.26
N LEU A 769 13.60 -4.98 19.45
CA LEU A 769 13.79 -3.58 19.86
C LEU A 769 12.52 -2.76 19.60
N ALA A 770 12.18 -1.87 20.53
CA ALA A 770 11.04 -0.96 20.44
C ALA A 770 11.43 0.48 20.79
N GLY A 771 10.83 1.47 20.13
CA GLY A 771 10.94 2.88 20.51
C GLY A 771 10.85 3.88 19.35
N PRO A 772 10.38 5.13 19.60
CA PRO A 772 10.30 6.17 18.56
C PRO A 772 11.66 6.49 17.92
N GLU A 773 12.75 6.37 18.68
CA GLU A 773 14.12 6.58 18.23
C GLU A 773 14.68 5.44 17.36
N MET A 774 14.12 4.22 17.47
CA MET A 774 14.51 3.07 16.63
C MET A 774 14.29 3.34 15.13
N TRP A 775 13.28 4.15 14.81
CA TRP A 775 13.01 4.57 13.43
C TRP A 775 14.10 5.52 12.89
N GLY A 776 14.77 6.26 13.79
CA GLY A 776 15.97 7.06 13.51
C GLY A 776 17.29 6.28 13.57
N HIS A 777 17.25 4.94 13.54
CA HIS A 777 18.44 4.08 13.43
C HIS A 777 18.58 3.39 12.06
N LEU A 778 17.67 3.66 11.12
CA LEU A 778 17.76 3.27 9.71
C LEU A 778 18.23 4.46 8.86
N ARG A 779 18.77 4.19 7.65
CA ARG A 779 19.45 5.20 6.80
C ARG A 779 18.50 6.30 6.29
N ASP A 780 17.58 5.96 5.40
CA ASP A 780 16.56 6.91 4.89
C ASP A 780 15.18 6.24 4.77
N PRO A 781 14.63 5.71 5.89
CA PRO A 781 13.37 4.97 5.91
C PRO A 781 12.14 5.74 5.41
N TRP A 782 12.12 7.09 5.50
CA TRP A 782 11.01 7.88 4.97
C TRP A 782 11.03 7.88 3.43
N ASN A 783 12.22 7.74 2.83
CA ASN A 783 12.43 7.55 1.41
C ASN A 783 12.66 6.07 1.04
N LEU A 784 12.15 5.14 1.86
CA LEU A 784 12.14 3.68 1.64
C LEU A 784 13.49 2.95 1.70
N ASP A 785 14.56 3.57 2.24
CA ASP A 785 15.80 2.88 2.62
C ASP A 785 15.76 2.42 4.08
N PHE A 786 15.26 1.20 4.28
CA PHE A 786 15.09 0.56 5.58
C PHE A 786 16.35 -0.18 6.07
N ARG A 787 17.53 0.04 5.47
CA ARG A 787 18.79 -0.51 5.98
C ARG A 787 19.17 0.14 7.31
N PRO A 788 19.67 -0.60 8.30
CA PRO A 788 20.18 -0.03 9.54
C PRO A 788 21.47 0.76 9.31
N MET A 789 21.65 1.86 10.04
CA MET A 789 22.90 2.62 10.03
C MET A 789 24.04 1.83 10.71
N GLU A 790 25.27 2.01 10.23
CA GLU A 790 26.46 1.41 10.82
C GLU A 790 26.58 1.77 12.32
N GLY A 791 26.96 0.79 13.15
CA GLY A 791 27.14 0.98 14.59
C GLY A 791 25.85 1.26 15.40
N SER A 792 24.68 1.34 14.75
CA SER A 792 23.41 1.50 15.45
C SER A 792 23.03 0.26 16.27
N PRO A 793 22.18 0.39 17.32
CA PRO A 793 21.66 -0.76 18.07
C PRO A 793 20.97 -1.80 17.17
N VAL A 794 20.31 -1.33 16.10
CA VAL A 794 19.60 -2.15 15.11
C VAL A 794 20.60 -2.97 14.28
N ALA A 795 21.69 -2.35 13.79
CA ALA A 795 22.75 -3.06 13.08
C ALA A 795 23.49 -4.07 13.97
N ILE A 796 23.80 -3.69 15.22
CA ILE A 796 24.54 -4.53 16.18
C ILE A 796 23.74 -5.81 16.53
N ASN A 797 22.42 -5.69 16.73
CA ASN A 797 21.55 -6.81 17.09
C ASN A 797 21.04 -7.61 15.87
N GLY A 798 21.23 -7.11 14.64
CA GLY A 798 20.65 -7.73 13.43
C GLY A 798 19.12 -7.64 13.37
N THR A 799 18.55 -6.61 14.01
CA THR A 799 17.10 -6.40 14.18
C THR A 799 16.49 -5.78 12.92
N GLY A 800 15.27 -6.18 12.55
CA GLY A 800 14.52 -5.62 11.42
C GLY A 800 14.78 -6.29 10.06
N ALA A 801 14.01 -5.86 9.06
CA ALA A 801 13.83 -6.54 7.78
C ALA A 801 15.09 -6.61 6.90
N TYR A 802 16.02 -5.67 7.06
CA TYR A 802 17.27 -5.58 6.31
C TYR A 802 18.44 -5.65 7.30
N GLY A 803 19.46 -6.44 6.96
CA GLY A 803 20.70 -6.48 7.73
C GLY A 803 21.63 -5.33 7.38
N TYR A 804 22.59 -5.05 8.27
CA TYR A 804 23.76 -4.26 7.91
C TYR A 804 24.75 -5.12 7.11
N GLU A 805 25.16 -4.65 5.93
CA GLU A 805 26.33 -5.16 5.22
C GLU A 805 26.99 -3.99 4.47
N GLU A 806 28.25 -3.69 4.81
CA GLU A 806 29.06 -2.62 4.19
C GLU A 806 29.15 -2.75 2.65
N SER A 807 29.12 -3.98 2.15
CA SER A 807 29.22 -4.31 0.72
C SER A 807 27.90 -4.56 0.00
N LEU A 808 26.74 -4.37 0.65
CA LEU A 808 25.42 -4.79 0.12
C LEU A 808 25.18 -4.29 -1.31
N ARG A 809 24.99 -5.22 -2.25
CA ARG A 809 24.66 -4.92 -3.66
C ARG A 809 23.22 -5.23 -4.07
N GLU A 810 22.51 -5.98 -3.23
CA GLU A 810 21.12 -6.40 -3.46
C GLU A 810 20.23 -5.85 -2.34
N TYR A 811 19.24 -5.03 -2.70
CA TYR A 811 18.20 -4.54 -1.81
C TYR A 811 16.84 -5.06 -2.31
N PHE A 812 16.13 -5.83 -1.48
CA PHE A 812 14.86 -6.40 -1.92
C PHE A 812 13.78 -5.29 -2.00
N ILE A 813 13.26 -5.10 -3.20
CA ILE A 813 12.12 -4.21 -3.49
C ILE A 813 10.93 -5.10 -3.90
N PRO A 814 9.85 -5.11 -3.11
CA PRO A 814 8.64 -5.86 -3.41
C PRO A 814 7.78 -5.25 -4.52
N GLY A 815 6.89 -6.08 -5.08
CA GLY A 815 5.92 -5.71 -6.11
C GLY A 815 6.32 -6.13 -7.53
N ARG A 816 5.45 -5.76 -8.48
CA ARG A 816 5.56 -6.07 -9.90
C ARG A 816 6.79 -5.45 -10.55
N ARG A 817 7.54 -6.27 -11.29
CA ARG A 817 8.59 -5.80 -12.21
C ARG A 817 7.96 -5.40 -13.53
N GLU A 818 8.28 -4.21 -14.00
CA GLU A 818 7.85 -3.73 -15.32
C GLU A 818 8.83 -4.17 -16.43
N TRP A 819 8.46 -3.90 -17.68
CA TRP A 819 9.32 -4.17 -18.85
C TRP A 819 10.61 -3.31 -18.88
N LEU A 820 10.62 -2.19 -18.14
CA LEU A 820 11.80 -1.38 -17.81
C LEU A 820 12.03 -1.42 -16.29
N PRO A 821 13.22 -1.04 -15.79
CA PRO A 821 13.43 -0.88 -14.35
C PRO A 821 12.38 0.05 -13.73
N SER A 822 11.92 -0.27 -12.51
CA SER A 822 10.81 0.41 -11.84
C SER A 822 11.10 0.63 -10.35
N SER A 823 10.14 1.18 -9.60
CA SER A 823 10.22 1.42 -8.15
C SER A 823 11.57 2.04 -7.70
N PRO A 824 11.89 3.26 -8.13
CA PRO A 824 13.08 3.97 -7.68
C PRO A 824 13.06 4.22 -6.16
N ILE A 825 14.25 4.18 -5.58
CA ILE A 825 14.57 4.57 -4.20
C ILE A 825 15.83 5.46 -4.30
N PRO A 826 15.79 6.73 -3.85
CA PRO A 826 14.61 7.45 -3.38
C PRO A 826 13.46 7.48 -4.42
N PRO A 827 12.19 7.50 -3.97
CA PRO A 827 11.02 7.64 -4.85
C PRO A 827 11.07 8.85 -5.78
N GLU A 828 10.30 8.77 -6.88
CA GLU A 828 10.20 9.88 -7.82
C GLU A 828 9.67 11.15 -7.15
N GLY A 829 10.39 12.25 -7.35
CA GLY A 829 10.04 13.55 -6.79
C GLY A 829 10.28 13.69 -5.29
N THR A 830 10.97 12.74 -4.64
CA THR A 830 11.33 12.82 -3.21
C THR A 830 11.96 14.18 -2.89
N GLN A 831 11.48 14.82 -1.82
CA GLN A 831 12.10 15.99 -1.21
C GLN A 831 12.69 15.60 0.15
N GLY A 832 13.95 15.95 0.39
CA GLY A 832 14.58 15.71 1.69
C GLY A 832 15.34 14.39 1.83
N ALA A 833 15.80 13.78 0.73
CA ALA A 833 16.68 12.60 0.80
C ALA A 833 17.96 12.90 1.61
N LYS A 834 18.45 11.92 2.38
CA LYS A 834 19.71 12.06 3.12
C LYS A 834 20.91 12.19 2.16
N LEU A 835 21.92 12.97 2.53
CA LEU A 835 23.09 13.26 1.66
C LEU A 835 23.87 12.00 1.25
N ASP A 836 23.83 10.96 2.08
CA ASP A 836 24.50 9.68 1.87
C ASP A 836 23.63 8.62 1.13
N THR A 837 22.45 8.99 0.63
CA THR A 837 21.51 8.05 -0.01
C THR A 837 22.12 7.29 -1.20
N ASP A 838 21.77 6.01 -1.35
CA ASP A 838 22.10 5.20 -2.52
C ASP A 838 20.90 5.11 -3.47
N LEU A 839 21.17 5.00 -4.77
CA LEU A 839 20.16 4.74 -5.77
C LEU A 839 19.85 3.23 -5.79
N MET A 840 18.59 2.86 -5.58
CA MET A 840 18.13 1.47 -5.63
C MET A 840 16.88 1.35 -6.50
N PHE A 841 16.76 0.28 -7.29
CA PHE A 841 15.69 0.10 -8.27
C PHE A 841 15.22 -1.34 -8.34
N LEU A 842 13.99 -1.57 -8.81
CA LEU A 842 13.46 -2.90 -9.08
C LEU A 842 13.86 -3.32 -10.51
N PRO A 843 14.68 -4.37 -10.72
CA PRO A 843 15.16 -4.76 -12.05
C PRO A 843 14.03 -5.18 -13.00
N ARG A 844 14.21 -4.89 -14.30
CA ARG A 844 13.21 -5.18 -15.35
C ARG A 844 12.92 -6.67 -15.50
N LEU A 845 11.67 -7.00 -15.85
CA LEU A 845 11.24 -8.34 -16.24
C LEU A 845 12.00 -8.86 -17.49
N SER A 846 12.13 -10.18 -17.63
CA SER A 846 12.53 -10.83 -18.89
C SER A 846 11.60 -12.00 -19.20
N ARG A 847 11.02 -12.03 -20.41
CA ARG A 847 10.22 -13.18 -20.87
C ARG A 847 11.10 -14.43 -21.12
N HIS A 848 12.37 -14.26 -21.46
CA HIS A 848 13.32 -15.37 -21.62
C HIS A 848 13.66 -16.16 -20.33
N SER A 849 13.31 -15.66 -19.13
CA SER A 849 13.61 -16.34 -17.86
C SER A 849 12.79 -17.62 -17.63
N LEU A 850 11.69 -17.80 -18.36
CA LEU A 850 10.60 -18.73 -18.00
C LEU A 850 10.86 -20.21 -18.32
N GLY A 851 11.91 -20.54 -19.08
CA GLY A 851 12.04 -21.86 -19.71
C GLY A 851 12.57 -23.01 -18.84
N LYS A 852 13.63 -22.80 -18.04
CA LYS A 852 14.38 -23.91 -17.39
C LYS A 852 15.03 -23.54 -16.05
N GLY A 853 14.24 -23.23 -15.03
CA GLY A 853 14.69 -23.18 -13.62
C GLY A 853 15.85 -22.24 -13.32
N GLY A 854 16.10 -21.24 -14.18
CA GLY A 854 17.17 -20.28 -14.00
C GLY A 854 16.83 -19.28 -12.90
N ARG A 855 17.85 -18.89 -12.12
CA ARG A 855 17.73 -17.66 -11.32
C ARG A 855 17.68 -16.48 -12.28
N ASP A 856 16.78 -15.55 -12.01
CA ASP A 856 16.67 -14.33 -12.81
C ASP A 856 18.00 -13.55 -12.82
N GLY A 857 18.27 -12.86 -13.92
CA GLY A 857 19.36 -11.87 -14.02
C GLY A 857 20.76 -12.39 -14.34
N ASP A 858 21.00 -13.71 -14.41
CA ASP A 858 22.32 -14.39 -14.56
C ASP A 858 23.09 -14.11 -15.90
N GLY A 859 22.77 -13.02 -16.59
CA GLY A 859 23.41 -12.51 -17.80
C GLY A 859 23.04 -11.06 -18.18
N LYS A 860 22.44 -10.28 -17.27
CA LYS A 860 22.09 -8.85 -17.51
C LYS A 860 23.15 -7.91 -16.94
N VAL A 861 23.36 -6.78 -17.63
CA VAL A 861 24.04 -5.60 -17.08
C VAL A 861 23.03 -4.47 -16.94
N HIS A 862 22.99 -3.86 -15.77
CA HIS A 862 22.22 -2.65 -15.47
C HIS A 862 23.18 -1.47 -15.42
N VAL A 863 22.88 -0.40 -16.16
CA VAL A 863 23.72 0.78 -16.26
C VAL A 863 22.99 1.95 -15.63
N VAL A 864 23.35 2.26 -14.39
CA VAL A 864 22.79 3.38 -13.63
C VAL A 864 23.49 4.66 -14.06
N TYR A 865 22.74 5.64 -14.53
CA TYR A 865 23.20 7.00 -14.83
C TYR A 865 22.59 7.98 -13.83
N ALA A 866 23.39 8.88 -13.27
CA ALA A 866 22.92 9.95 -12.39
C ALA A 866 23.65 11.26 -12.72
N ALA A 867 22.93 12.40 -12.74
CA ALA A 867 23.50 13.68 -13.16
C ALA A 867 22.77 14.89 -12.54
N CYS A 868 23.39 16.07 -12.65
CA CYS A 868 22.85 17.32 -12.11
C CYS A 868 21.61 17.87 -12.87
N SER A 869 21.38 17.44 -14.12
CA SER A 869 20.21 17.81 -14.94
C SER A 869 19.81 16.67 -15.91
N PRO A 870 18.58 16.69 -16.48
CA PRO A 870 18.14 15.68 -17.45
C PRO A 870 19.01 15.61 -18.70
N GLU A 871 19.51 16.75 -19.20
CA GLU A 871 20.33 16.86 -20.42
C GLU A 871 21.74 16.27 -20.24
N ARG A 872 22.17 16.09 -18.98
CA ARG A 872 23.44 15.45 -18.62
C ARG A 872 23.33 13.93 -18.45
N LEU A 873 22.12 13.34 -18.43
CA LEU A 873 21.95 11.88 -18.34
C LEU A 873 22.57 11.18 -19.55
N GLY A 874 23.37 10.14 -19.28
CA GLY A 874 24.14 9.44 -20.32
C GLY A 874 25.49 10.10 -20.68
N THR A 875 25.81 11.28 -20.15
CA THR A 875 27.11 11.93 -20.37
C THR A 875 28.19 11.44 -19.38
N LEU A 876 29.45 11.79 -19.64
CA LEU A 876 30.59 11.51 -18.75
C LEU A 876 31.28 12.84 -18.38
N GLY A 877 31.42 13.10 -17.09
CA GLY A 877 32.03 14.32 -16.57
C GLY A 877 31.92 14.41 -15.04
N PRO A 878 32.37 15.51 -14.39
CA PRO A 878 32.20 15.69 -12.95
C PRO A 878 30.72 15.80 -12.55
N GLU A 879 29.85 16.23 -13.47
CA GLU A 879 28.40 16.40 -13.27
C GLU A 879 27.56 15.13 -13.53
N ALA A 880 28.19 14.02 -13.95
CA ALA A 880 27.48 12.81 -14.37
C ALA A 880 28.23 11.53 -13.96
N THR A 881 27.48 10.58 -13.40
CA THR A 881 27.94 9.29 -12.91
C THR A 881 27.38 8.17 -13.77
N ARG A 882 28.19 7.14 -14.07
CA ARG A 882 27.77 5.91 -14.74
C ARG A 882 28.29 4.71 -13.95
N ILE A 883 27.39 3.85 -13.46
CA ILE A 883 27.71 2.66 -12.66
C ILE A 883 27.16 1.43 -13.37
N GLU A 884 28.00 0.42 -13.59
CA GLU A 884 27.59 -0.89 -14.08
C GLU A 884 27.33 -1.84 -12.90
N LEU A 885 26.15 -2.46 -12.90
CA LEU A 885 25.76 -3.54 -11.99
C LEU A 885 25.44 -4.79 -12.80
N SER A 886 25.65 -5.98 -12.24
CA SER A 886 25.48 -7.27 -12.90
C SER A 886 24.65 -8.24 -12.05
N GLY A 887 23.83 -9.08 -12.68
CA GLY A 887 23.06 -10.10 -11.95
C GLY A 887 21.79 -9.52 -11.32
N GLN A 888 21.60 -9.77 -10.01
CA GLN A 888 20.53 -9.14 -9.21
C GLN A 888 20.96 -7.82 -8.56
N ASN A 889 22.24 -7.42 -8.67
CA ASN A 889 22.75 -6.20 -8.08
C ASN A 889 21.93 -4.97 -8.52
N ASN A 890 21.35 -4.26 -7.56
CA ASN A 890 20.48 -3.11 -7.78
C ASN A 890 20.77 -1.90 -6.88
N VAL A 891 21.85 -1.94 -6.08
CA VAL A 891 22.30 -0.81 -5.23
C VAL A 891 23.49 -0.10 -5.88
N ALA A 892 23.34 1.21 -6.13
CA ALA A 892 24.36 2.09 -6.71
C ALA A 892 24.57 3.36 -5.87
N ALA A 893 25.76 3.47 -5.26
CA ALA A 893 26.12 4.65 -4.47
C ALA A 893 26.25 5.91 -5.33
N VAL A 894 25.70 7.02 -4.85
CA VAL A 894 25.80 8.33 -5.53
C VAL A 894 27.22 8.87 -5.37
N ALA A 895 27.77 9.45 -6.44
CA ALA A 895 29.10 10.06 -6.38
C ALA A 895 29.07 11.39 -5.60
N GLU A 896 30.06 11.60 -4.74
CA GLU A 896 30.15 12.70 -3.75
C GLU A 896 29.86 14.10 -4.34
N GLN A 897 30.28 14.36 -5.58
CA GLN A 897 29.98 15.58 -6.34
C GLN A 897 28.48 15.95 -6.44
N LEU A 898 27.59 14.95 -6.47
CA LEU A 898 26.15 15.09 -6.62
C LEU A 898 25.43 15.14 -5.26
N ALA A 899 26.08 14.67 -4.18
CA ALA A 899 25.55 14.66 -2.81
C ALA A 899 25.57 16.07 -2.17
N ARG A 900 24.77 17.00 -2.71
CA ARG A 900 24.80 18.43 -2.34
C ARG A 900 23.47 18.91 -1.73
N PRO A 901 23.50 19.62 -0.57
CA PRO A 901 22.32 20.16 0.10
C PRO A 901 21.34 20.92 -0.80
N GLY A 902 20.06 20.53 -0.77
CA GLY A 902 19.00 21.19 -1.53
C GLY A 902 19.12 21.10 -3.05
N ARG A 903 19.98 20.22 -3.59
CA ARG A 903 20.14 20.01 -5.03
C ARG A 903 19.32 18.81 -5.49
N THR A 904 18.75 18.91 -6.69
CA THR A 904 17.99 17.84 -7.34
C THR A 904 18.89 17.04 -8.26
N VAL A 905 19.00 15.73 -8.02
CA VAL A 905 19.69 14.79 -8.89
C VAL A 905 18.67 14.09 -9.79
N HIS A 906 18.99 14.02 -11.07
CA HIS A 906 18.25 13.23 -12.04
C HIS A 906 19.00 11.91 -12.28
N TRP A 907 18.29 10.80 -12.44
CA TRP A 907 18.91 9.49 -12.68
C TRP A 907 18.04 8.57 -13.54
N ARG A 908 18.62 7.50 -14.10
CA ARG A 908 17.90 6.42 -14.81
C ARG A 908 18.70 5.13 -14.78
N VAL A 909 18.07 4.02 -15.15
CA VAL A 909 18.74 2.71 -15.29
C VAL A 909 18.45 2.11 -16.66
N ASP A 910 19.49 2.03 -17.49
CA ASP A 910 19.44 1.34 -18.77
C ASP A 910 19.79 -0.15 -18.57
N THR A 911 19.37 -1.04 -19.48
CA THR A 911 19.66 -2.48 -19.39
C THR A 911 20.22 -3.03 -20.69
N GLU A 912 21.34 -3.73 -20.59
CA GLU A 912 22.06 -4.38 -21.69
C GLU A 912 21.97 -5.92 -21.55
N GLU A 913 21.77 -6.63 -22.66
CA GLU A 913 21.79 -8.10 -22.67
C GLU A 913 23.22 -8.61 -22.93
N GLY A 914 23.74 -9.44 -22.03
CA GLY A 914 25.12 -9.88 -22.06
C GLY A 914 25.50 -10.66 -23.33
N THR A 915 26.53 -10.18 -24.04
CA THR A 915 27.30 -10.92 -25.05
C THR A 915 26.61 -11.31 -26.37
N ARG A 916 25.59 -10.57 -26.80
CA ARG A 916 25.18 -10.54 -28.23
C ARG A 916 25.71 -9.29 -28.91
N ASP A 917 26.66 -9.46 -29.85
CA ASP A 917 27.14 -8.37 -30.72
C ASP A 917 25.95 -7.75 -31.49
N GLY A 918 25.61 -6.50 -31.17
CA GLY A 918 24.54 -5.74 -31.83
C GLY A 918 23.19 -5.70 -31.12
N ALA A 919 23.07 -6.17 -29.87
CA ALA A 919 21.88 -5.88 -29.06
C ALA A 919 21.86 -4.39 -28.62
N GLU A 920 20.73 -3.69 -28.83
CA GLU A 920 20.57 -2.30 -28.39
C GLU A 920 20.25 -2.22 -26.89
N ALA A 921 20.80 -1.20 -26.21
CA ALA A 921 20.57 -0.97 -24.78
C ALA A 921 19.17 -0.41 -24.54
N LEU A 922 18.37 -1.10 -23.72
CA LEU A 922 17.03 -0.65 -23.38
C LEU A 922 17.10 0.50 -22.37
N THR A 923 16.76 1.70 -22.84
CA THR A 923 16.84 2.94 -22.06
C THR A 923 15.75 2.98 -20.98
N GLY A 924 16.13 3.30 -19.74
CA GLY A 924 15.22 3.40 -18.61
C GLY A 924 14.39 4.70 -18.59
N LYS A 925 13.32 4.71 -17.78
CA LYS A 925 12.64 5.95 -17.42
C LYS A 925 13.60 6.84 -16.61
N ALA A 926 13.57 8.15 -16.86
CA ALA A 926 14.27 9.12 -16.04
C ALA A 926 13.49 9.41 -14.75
N TRP A 927 14.24 9.62 -13.67
CA TRP A 927 13.75 9.87 -12.32
C TRP A 927 14.46 11.07 -11.69
N SER A 928 13.91 11.61 -10.61
CA SER A 928 14.45 12.75 -9.87
C SER A 928 14.20 12.67 -8.36
N TYR A 929 15.13 13.21 -7.57
CA TYR A 929 14.96 13.45 -6.13
C TYR A 929 15.82 14.64 -5.68
N THR A 930 15.41 15.30 -4.60
CA THR A 930 16.10 16.46 -4.00
C THR A 930 16.65 16.12 -2.62
N TYR A 931 17.93 16.40 -2.39
CA TYR A 931 18.57 16.25 -1.09
C TYR A 931 18.02 17.23 -0.05
N VAL A 932 17.99 16.81 1.22
CA VAL A 932 17.72 17.71 2.35
C VAL A 932 18.68 18.90 2.35
N ASN A 933 18.17 20.10 2.67
CA ASN A 933 18.98 21.30 2.82
C ASN A 933 19.10 21.70 4.30
N PRO A 934 20.04 21.14 5.08
CA PRO A 934 20.29 21.56 6.47
C PRO A 934 20.76 23.02 6.60
N TYR A 935 20.98 23.73 5.49
CA TYR A 935 21.36 25.14 5.48
C TYR A 935 20.24 26.06 4.96
N SER A 936 19.03 25.55 4.68
CA SER A 936 17.87 26.41 4.42
C SER A 936 17.45 27.16 5.68
N ASP A 937 16.80 28.32 5.54
CA ASP A 937 16.34 29.12 6.67
C ASP A 937 15.12 28.48 7.38
N GLU A 938 14.42 27.56 6.71
CA GLU A 938 13.41 26.67 7.29
C GLU A 938 14.00 25.64 8.28
N ASN A 939 15.29 25.32 8.13
CA ASN A 939 16.04 24.40 8.99
C ASN A 939 16.99 25.15 9.95
N ALA A 940 16.79 26.45 10.17
CA ALA A 940 17.49 27.20 11.22
C ALA A 940 17.02 26.74 12.61
N GLU A 941 17.93 26.63 13.59
CA GLU A 941 17.52 26.36 14.97
C GLU A 941 16.72 27.54 15.55
N PRO A 942 15.65 27.29 16.33
CA PRO A 942 14.90 28.36 16.96
C PRO A 942 15.77 29.09 17.99
N LEU A 943 15.65 30.42 18.00
CA LEU A 943 16.34 31.31 18.94
C LEU A 943 16.10 30.87 20.40
N PRO A 944 17.14 30.63 21.22
CA PRO A 944 16.98 30.26 22.63
C PRO A 944 16.34 31.40 23.45
N PRO A 945 15.72 31.11 24.61
CA PRO A 945 15.01 32.11 25.40
C PRO A 945 15.93 33.25 25.85
N GLY A 946 15.52 34.49 25.59
CA GLY A 946 16.32 35.67 25.89
C GLY A 946 16.38 36.02 27.38
N ARG A 947 17.36 36.86 27.76
CA ARG A 947 17.64 37.25 29.15
C ARG A 947 16.43 37.61 30.01
N CYS A 948 15.51 38.40 29.47
CA CYS A 948 14.38 38.97 30.19
C CYS A 948 13.10 38.80 29.38
N GLN A 949 12.06 38.24 30.00
CA GLN A 949 10.75 38.07 29.38
C GLN A 949 9.70 38.89 30.13
N LYS A 950 8.92 39.67 29.38
CA LYS A 950 7.90 40.58 29.91
C LYS A 950 6.49 40.06 29.60
N TYR A 951 5.71 39.83 30.65
CA TYR A 951 4.32 39.36 30.61
C TYR A 951 3.41 40.53 31.04
N ALA A 952 2.55 41.02 30.15
CA ALA A 952 1.73 42.20 30.38
C ALA A 952 0.22 41.93 30.19
N THR A 953 -0.62 42.83 30.71
CA THR A 953 -2.03 42.89 30.33
C THR A 953 -2.18 43.17 28.83
N SER A 954 -3.12 42.49 28.17
CA SER A 954 -3.42 42.72 26.75
C SER A 954 -4.20 44.02 26.50
N SER A 955 -4.95 44.49 27.49
CA SER A 955 -5.66 45.77 27.53
C SER A 955 -5.69 46.31 28.96
N PRO A 956 -5.73 47.65 29.17
CA PRO A 956 -5.93 48.24 30.48
C PRO A 956 -7.29 47.87 31.10
N VAL A 957 -7.32 47.70 32.42
CA VAL A 957 -8.48 47.29 33.22
C VAL A 957 -9.10 48.48 33.93
N ASN A 958 -10.41 48.67 33.79
CA ASN A 958 -11.14 49.75 34.46
C ASN A 958 -11.45 49.41 35.94
N PHE A 959 -11.14 50.31 36.87
CA PHE A 959 -11.41 50.10 38.29
C PHE A 959 -12.89 50.26 38.68
N THR A 960 -13.74 50.92 37.89
CA THR A 960 -15.19 51.00 38.21
C THR A 960 -15.91 49.66 38.09
N ASP A 961 -15.30 48.70 37.40
CA ASP A 961 -15.89 47.38 37.14
C ASP A 961 -15.76 46.45 38.38
N PHE A 962 -15.15 46.93 39.46
CA PHE A 962 -14.86 46.17 40.69
C PHE A 962 -15.32 46.94 41.94
N GLU A 963 -15.98 46.25 42.88
CA GLU A 963 -16.40 46.83 44.17
C GLU A 963 -15.19 46.99 45.14
N LEU A 964 -14.32 47.95 44.84
CA LEU A 964 -13.11 48.22 45.61
C LEU A 964 -13.46 48.71 47.02
N SER A 965 -13.04 47.93 48.03
CA SER A 965 -13.46 48.12 49.41
C SER A 965 -12.38 47.66 50.39
N GLY A 966 -12.72 47.62 51.69
CA GLY A 966 -11.86 47.12 52.76
C GLY A 966 -11.44 45.64 52.66
N LYS A 967 -11.87 44.90 51.63
CA LYS A 967 -11.44 43.54 51.30
C LYS A 967 -10.60 43.56 50.00
N PRO A 968 -9.51 42.77 49.88
CA PRO A 968 -8.79 42.65 48.61
C PRO A 968 -9.63 41.91 47.55
N VAL A 969 -9.72 42.48 46.36
CA VAL A 969 -10.39 41.93 45.16
C VAL A 969 -9.33 41.68 44.09
N THR A 970 -9.44 40.60 43.30
CA THR A 970 -8.59 40.39 42.13
C THR A 970 -9.14 41.23 40.98
N VAL A 971 -8.32 42.11 40.41
CA VAL A 971 -8.72 42.99 39.30
C VAL A 971 -8.19 42.53 37.95
N SER A 972 -7.07 41.79 37.93
CA SER A 972 -6.40 41.41 36.68
C SER A 972 -5.51 40.18 36.87
N SER A 973 -5.20 39.49 35.76
CA SER A 973 -4.30 38.34 35.71
C SER A 973 -3.55 38.27 34.38
N VAL A 974 -2.25 37.98 34.42
CA VAL A 974 -1.43 37.68 33.23
C VAL A 974 -0.96 36.22 33.27
N ALA A 975 -0.89 35.59 32.09
CA ALA A 975 -0.30 34.26 31.94
C ALA A 975 1.23 34.36 31.87
N VAL A 976 1.92 33.46 32.54
CA VAL A 976 3.38 33.37 32.60
C VAL A 976 3.77 31.97 32.18
N ASP A 977 4.44 31.85 31.03
CA ASP A 977 4.89 30.57 30.47
C ASP A 977 6.42 30.56 30.41
N ALA A 978 7.05 30.04 31.47
CA ALA A 978 8.49 30.05 31.68
C ALA A 978 9.07 28.63 31.74
N ARG A 979 8.39 27.66 31.09
CA ARG A 979 8.76 26.25 31.02
C ARG A 979 10.17 26.03 30.46
N GLU A 980 10.50 26.70 29.35
CA GLU A 980 11.80 26.54 28.69
C GLU A 980 12.97 27.02 29.57
N TYR A 981 12.76 28.10 30.34
CA TYR A 981 13.75 28.67 31.25
C TYR A 981 14.20 27.71 32.37
N GLY A 982 13.40 26.69 32.70
CA GLY A 982 13.75 25.64 33.67
C GLY A 982 13.89 24.24 33.05
N SER A 983 14.00 24.14 31.73
CA SER A 983 14.18 22.86 31.02
C SER A 983 15.60 22.32 31.15
N GLU A 984 15.79 21.01 30.94
CA GLU A 984 17.12 20.37 30.93
C GLU A 984 18.08 20.96 29.88
N LYS A 985 17.56 21.54 28.78
CA LYS A 985 18.37 22.18 27.73
C LYS A 985 18.98 23.52 28.19
N TYR A 986 18.29 24.25 29.07
CA TYR A 986 18.60 25.65 29.35
C TYR A 986 18.88 25.94 30.84
N ASN A 987 18.01 25.49 31.76
CA ASN A 987 18.21 25.58 33.22
C ASN A 987 18.67 26.97 33.74
N TYR A 988 18.07 28.05 33.21
CA TYR A 988 18.45 29.43 33.53
C TYR A 988 18.01 29.82 34.94
N THR A 989 18.88 30.51 35.67
CA THR A 989 18.60 30.96 37.04
C THR A 989 17.92 32.33 37.02
N LEU A 990 16.71 32.45 37.59
CA LEU A 990 16.04 33.74 37.77
C LEU A 990 16.85 34.63 38.73
N VAL A 991 17.23 35.83 38.30
CA VAL A 991 18.07 36.76 39.08
C VAL A 991 17.40 38.08 39.45
N SER A 992 16.44 38.55 38.65
CA SER A 992 15.60 39.70 39.03
C SER A 992 14.20 39.54 38.46
N GLY A 993 13.27 40.31 39.02
CA GLY A 993 11.92 40.42 38.49
C GLY A 993 11.30 41.73 38.93
N ARG A 994 10.48 42.31 38.05
CA ARG A 994 9.99 43.68 38.17
C ARG A 994 8.50 43.71 37.86
N VAL A 995 7.70 44.29 38.76
CA VAL A 995 6.26 44.48 38.57
C VAL A 995 5.99 45.95 38.34
N CYS A 996 5.84 46.33 37.07
CA CYS A 996 5.47 47.68 36.68
C CYS A 996 3.95 47.81 36.52
N PHE A 997 3.40 48.96 36.89
CA PHE A 997 2.02 49.32 36.59
C PHE A 997 1.85 50.82 36.35
N ASN A 998 0.83 51.13 35.56
CA ASN A 998 0.39 52.46 35.17
C ASN A 998 -1.09 52.57 35.55
N VAL A 999 -1.49 53.67 36.19
CA VAL A 999 -2.88 53.97 36.51
C VAL A 999 -3.18 55.42 36.15
N THR A 1000 -4.01 55.60 35.14
CA THR A 1000 -4.53 56.91 34.71
C THR A 1000 -5.88 57.20 35.38
N ASP A 1001 -6.28 58.48 35.37
CA ASP A 1001 -7.62 58.98 35.75
C ASP A 1001 -8.13 58.62 37.15
N ALA A 1002 -7.23 58.22 38.05
CA ALA A 1002 -7.49 57.86 39.44
C ALA A 1002 -7.78 59.07 40.37
N THR A 1003 -8.75 59.89 39.96
CA THR A 1003 -9.20 61.12 40.64
C THR A 1003 -9.63 60.91 42.09
N ALA A 1004 -10.09 59.71 42.45
CA ALA A 1004 -10.41 59.32 43.83
C ALA A 1004 -9.17 59.12 44.74
N GLY A 1005 -7.95 59.19 44.20
CA GLY A 1005 -6.70 59.23 44.96
C GLY A 1005 -6.15 57.85 45.36
N VAL A 1006 -4.98 57.51 44.81
CA VAL A 1006 -4.34 56.18 44.99
C VAL A 1006 -3.65 56.00 46.35
N GLN A 1007 -3.60 57.05 47.19
CA GLN A 1007 -3.02 57.00 48.54
C GLN A 1007 -3.64 55.89 49.41
N LYS A 1008 -4.97 55.81 49.45
CA LYS A 1008 -5.69 54.83 50.29
C LYS A 1008 -5.64 53.40 49.72
N MET A 1009 -5.25 53.21 48.45
CA MET A 1009 -5.10 51.89 47.84
C MET A 1009 -3.92 51.09 48.41
N GLN A 1010 -4.18 49.79 48.63
CA GLN A 1010 -3.21 48.72 48.80
C GLN A 1010 -3.20 47.86 47.53
N LEU A 1011 -2.00 47.54 47.04
CA LEU A 1011 -1.77 46.72 45.85
C LEU A 1011 -0.97 45.47 46.23
N ARG A 1012 -1.38 44.31 45.72
CA ARG A 1012 -0.73 43.02 45.95
C ARG A 1012 -0.62 42.24 44.66
N ILE A 1013 0.56 41.69 44.37
CA ILE A 1013 0.69 40.62 43.38
C ILE A 1013 0.49 39.27 44.07
N VAL A 1014 -0.07 38.29 43.36
CA VAL A 1014 -0.25 36.92 43.82
C VAL A 1014 0.26 35.95 42.75
N THR A 1015 1.09 35.01 43.18
CA THR A 1015 1.77 34.00 42.36
C THR A 1015 1.48 32.60 42.91
N PRO A 1016 1.98 31.49 42.30
CA PRO A 1016 1.90 30.16 42.90
C PRO A 1016 2.53 30.10 44.31
N ALA A 1017 3.65 30.79 44.52
CA ALA A 1017 4.31 30.92 45.82
C ALA A 1017 3.56 31.81 46.84
N GLY A 1018 2.50 32.51 46.42
CA GLY A 1018 1.57 33.23 47.30
C GLY A 1018 1.49 34.74 47.10
N PRO A 1019 0.87 35.47 48.05
CA PRO A 1019 0.61 36.90 47.94
C PRO A 1019 1.74 37.78 48.52
N LEU A 1020 2.16 38.81 47.79
CA LEU A 1020 3.04 39.89 48.27
C LEU A 1020 2.35 41.25 48.17
N ALA A 1021 2.43 42.05 49.24
CA ALA A 1021 2.00 43.45 49.20
C ALA A 1021 3.12 44.33 48.63
N LEU A 1022 2.86 44.89 47.44
CA LEU A 1022 3.70 45.90 46.81
C LEU A 1022 3.52 47.24 47.55
N LYS A 1023 2.28 47.73 47.58
CA LYS A 1023 1.86 48.98 48.23
C LYS A 1023 0.86 48.71 49.37
N MET A 1024 0.93 49.51 50.44
CA MET A 1024 -0.09 49.58 51.49
C MET A 1024 -0.95 50.85 51.36
N GLY A 1025 -2.14 50.83 51.96
CA GLY A 1025 -2.91 52.05 52.17
C GLY A 1025 -2.11 53.05 53.02
N ASN A 1026 -2.24 54.34 52.68
CA ASN A 1026 -1.50 55.47 53.25
C ASN A 1026 0.01 55.52 52.94
N ALA A 1027 0.53 54.62 52.10
CA ALA A 1027 1.87 54.79 51.52
C ALA A 1027 1.79 55.73 50.30
N GLY A 1028 2.58 56.82 50.30
CA GLY A 1028 2.63 57.88 49.30
C GLY A 1028 1.33 58.72 49.14
N SER A 1029 1.37 59.72 48.25
CA SER A 1029 0.26 60.62 47.93
C SER A 1029 0.12 60.83 46.42
N GLY A 1030 -1.11 61.00 45.91
CA GLY A 1030 -1.35 61.28 44.49
C GLY A 1030 -2.67 60.71 43.94
N THR A 1031 -2.94 60.99 42.66
CA THR A 1031 -4.16 60.63 41.90
C THR A 1031 -3.87 59.82 40.63
N THR A 1032 -2.63 59.31 40.48
CA THR A 1032 -2.16 58.53 39.33
C THR A 1032 -0.90 57.75 39.72
N PHE A 1033 -0.62 56.67 38.99
CA PHE A 1033 0.69 55.98 38.98
C PHE A 1033 1.22 56.06 37.55
N TYR A 1034 2.31 56.77 37.30
CA TYR A 1034 2.97 56.77 36.00
C TYR A 1034 4.20 55.86 36.09
N GLU A 1035 4.36 54.86 35.21
CA GLU A 1035 5.56 54.01 35.15
C GLU A 1035 6.09 53.56 36.53
N THR A 1036 5.18 53.18 37.45
CA THR A 1036 5.54 52.85 38.83
C THR A 1036 5.88 51.38 38.90
N CYS A 1037 7.13 51.06 39.23
CA CYS A 1037 7.65 49.70 39.21
C CYS A 1037 8.07 49.24 40.60
N PHE A 1038 7.96 47.94 40.86
CA PHE A 1038 8.36 47.30 42.10
C PHE A 1038 9.38 46.21 41.82
N THR A 1039 10.52 46.27 42.50
CA THR A 1039 11.67 45.38 42.34
C THR A 1039 12.54 45.40 43.61
N ASP A 1040 13.39 44.39 43.79
CA ASP A 1040 14.16 44.17 45.03
C ASP A 1040 15.49 44.93 45.10
N ASP A 1041 15.92 45.52 43.99
CA ASP A 1041 17.11 46.37 43.84
C ASP A 1041 16.81 47.88 43.93
N ALA A 1042 15.54 48.27 44.06
CA ALA A 1042 15.13 49.65 44.27
C ALA A 1042 15.72 50.25 45.55
N ALA A 1043 16.06 51.54 45.53
CA ALA A 1043 16.73 52.19 46.65
C ALA A 1043 15.81 52.51 47.85
N GLU A 1044 14.52 52.78 47.60
CA GLU A 1044 13.60 53.35 48.60
C GLU A 1044 12.27 52.60 48.72
N LYS A 1045 11.63 52.75 49.89
CA LYS A 1045 10.24 52.32 50.14
C LYS A 1045 9.34 53.54 50.16
N LEU A 1046 8.15 53.40 49.57
CA LEU A 1046 7.09 54.41 49.65
C LEU A 1046 6.84 54.84 51.11
N SER A 1047 7.05 56.12 51.40
CA SER A 1047 6.90 56.71 52.73
C SER A 1047 5.43 56.73 53.17
N SER A 1048 5.18 56.77 54.48
CA SER A 1048 3.82 56.89 55.06
C SER A 1048 3.43 58.32 55.41
N SER A 1049 4.15 59.30 54.88
CA SER A 1049 3.95 60.74 55.07
C SER A 1049 3.31 61.35 53.82
N ALA A 1050 2.32 62.22 54.00
CA ALA A 1050 1.59 62.83 52.90
C ALA A 1050 2.27 64.13 52.41
N GLY A 1051 2.45 64.26 51.10
CA GLY A 1051 2.85 65.52 50.47
C GLY A 1051 4.08 65.44 49.58
N ASP A 1052 3.95 64.84 48.41
CA ASP A 1052 4.68 65.22 47.18
C ASP A 1052 3.98 64.63 45.92
N PRO A 1053 4.37 65.00 44.68
CA PRO A 1053 3.58 64.81 43.44
C PRO A 1053 3.69 63.36 42.86
N PRO A 1054 3.18 63.03 41.64
CA PRO A 1054 2.66 61.68 41.35
C PRO A 1054 3.74 60.59 41.36
N PHE A 1055 3.30 59.38 41.71
CA PHE A 1055 4.16 58.19 41.78
C PHE A 1055 4.77 57.88 40.41
N GLN A 1056 6.10 57.80 40.35
CA GLN A 1056 6.89 57.29 39.23
C GLN A 1056 8.17 56.61 39.75
N GLY A 1057 8.79 55.75 38.93
CA GLY A 1057 10.07 55.10 39.24
C GLY A 1057 9.95 53.77 39.99
N ASP A 1058 11.10 53.25 40.42
CA ASP A 1058 11.26 51.94 41.04
C ASP A 1058 11.24 51.98 42.57
N TRP A 1059 10.44 51.09 43.19
CA TRP A 1059 10.17 51.08 44.63
C TRP A 1059 10.30 49.68 45.23
N LEU A 1060 10.84 49.59 46.45
CA LEU A 1060 10.93 48.35 47.20
C LEU A 1060 9.53 47.88 47.66
N PRO A 1061 9.18 46.58 47.51
CA PRO A 1061 7.95 46.03 48.07
C PRO A 1061 7.86 46.19 49.59
N HIS A 1062 6.64 46.36 50.10
CA HIS A 1062 6.41 46.84 51.47
C HIS A 1062 7.12 46.01 52.56
N LYS A 1063 7.08 44.67 52.52
CA LYS A 1063 7.52 43.80 53.64
C LYS A 1063 8.40 42.59 53.34
N ALA A 1064 8.54 42.16 52.09
CA ALA A 1064 9.40 41.04 51.71
C ALA A 1064 9.81 41.19 50.24
N GLY A 1065 10.91 40.55 49.83
CA GLY A 1065 11.37 40.61 48.45
C GLY A 1065 10.40 39.96 47.46
N LEU A 1066 10.22 40.60 46.31
CA LEU A 1066 9.48 40.12 45.15
C LEU A 1066 10.09 38.81 44.61
N MET A 1067 11.42 38.68 44.57
CA MET A 1067 12.10 37.48 44.11
C MET A 1067 11.66 36.20 44.85
N LYS A 1068 11.34 36.32 46.15
CA LYS A 1068 10.87 35.18 46.96
C LYS A 1068 9.56 34.56 46.43
N ILE A 1069 8.71 35.35 45.77
CA ILE A 1069 7.43 34.86 45.21
C ILE A 1069 7.48 34.63 43.69
N LEU A 1070 8.56 35.07 43.02
CA LEU A 1070 8.78 34.83 41.59
C LEU A 1070 9.65 33.58 41.32
N ALA A 1071 10.39 33.10 42.32
CA ALA A 1071 11.25 31.91 42.22
C ALA A 1071 10.49 30.59 41.90
N SER A 1072 9.17 30.60 41.84
CA SER A 1072 8.33 29.45 41.43
C SER A 1072 7.87 29.48 39.97
N TYR A 1073 8.43 30.36 39.13
CA TYR A 1073 8.15 30.43 37.68
C TYR A 1073 9.15 29.69 36.77
N PRO A 1074 10.46 29.56 37.06
CA PRO A 1074 11.36 28.78 36.19
C PRO A 1074 10.90 27.34 36.05
N GLY A 1075 10.71 26.86 34.81
CA GLY A 1075 10.22 25.52 34.52
C GLY A 1075 8.69 25.38 34.49
N GLU A 1076 7.94 26.44 34.84
CA GLU A 1076 6.50 26.37 35.10
C GLU A 1076 5.65 27.19 34.13
N LYS A 1077 4.36 26.82 34.03
CA LYS A 1077 3.32 27.61 33.33
C LYS A 1077 2.17 27.93 34.28
N ALA A 1078 2.07 29.19 34.69
CA ALA A 1078 1.15 29.64 35.73
C ALA A 1078 0.59 31.04 35.43
N SER A 1079 -0.14 31.63 36.38
CA SER A 1079 -0.63 33.01 36.27
C SER A 1079 -0.14 33.88 37.43
N ALA A 1080 0.12 35.15 37.13
CA ALA A 1080 0.32 36.20 38.12
C ALA A 1080 -0.95 37.05 38.19
N ARG A 1081 -1.40 37.40 39.40
CA ARG A 1081 -2.67 38.12 39.61
C ARG A 1081 -2.47 39.40 40.40
N MET A 1082 -3.09 40.49 39.95
CA MET A 1082 -3.10 41.78 40.66
C MET A 1082 -4.36 41.88 41.54
N LEU A 1083 -4.16 42.16 42.83
CA LEU A 1083 -5.20 42.35 43.83
C LEU A 1083 -5.15 43.76 44.40
N VAL A 1084 -6.31 44.41 44.46
CA VAL A 1084 -6.49 45.77 44.97
C VAL A 1084 -7.39 45.73 46.19
N LYS A 1085 -7.04 46.53 47.21
CA LYS A 1085 -7.88 46.84 48.37
C LYS A 1085 -7.89 48.34 48.56
N ASP A 1086 -9.05 48.96 48.76
CA ASP A 1086 -9.08 50.34 49.24
C ASP A 1086 -9.19 50.39 50.78
N HIS A 1087 -8.52 51.36 51.38
CA HIS A 1087 -8.69 51.74 52.80
C HIS A 1087 -9.51 53.03 52.92
N GLY A 1088 -10.19 53.43 51.84
CA GLY A 1088 -11.22 54.45 51.77
C GLY A 1088 -12.47 54.16 52.60
N ASP A 1089 -13.25 55.22 52.72
CA ASP A 1089 -14.59 55.22 53.28
C ASP A 1089 -15.47 54.32 52.39
N ARG A 1090 -16.36 53.52 53.00
CA ARG A 1090 -16.99 52.39 52.31
C ARG A 1090 -17.91 52.87 51.19
N PHE A 1091 -17.85 52.16 50.05
CA PHE A 1091 -18.70 52.37 48.87
C PHE A 1091 -18.49 53.75 48.22
N ARG A 1092 -17.27 53.98 47.71
CA ARG A 1092 -16.95 55.11 46.84
C ARG A 1092 -16.49 54.58 45.47
N ASP A 1093 -16.98 55.18 44.40
CA ASP A 1093 -16.54 54.84 43.05
C ASP A 1093 -15.07 55.23 42.86
N PHE A 1094 -14.31 54.38 42.18
CA PHE A 1094 -12.92 54.63 41.86
C PHE A 1094 -12.73 54.59 40.33
N PRO A 1095 -12.92 55.72 39.62
CA PRO A 1095 -12.54 55.81 38.22
C PRO A 1095 -11.02 55.62 38.08
N GLY A 1096 -10.59 55.00 36.97
CA GLY A 1096 -9.19 54.89 36.59
C GLY A 1096 -8.86 53.59 35.86
N MET A 1097 -7.90 53.64 34.94
CA MET A 1097 -7.50 52.50 34.09
C MET A 1097 -6.14 51.96 34.54
N LEU A 1098 -6.05 50.67 34.86
CA LEU A 1098 -4.84 49.95 35.26
C LEU A 1098 -4.25 49.15 34.10
N ASP A 1099 -3.02 49.45 33.70
CA ASP A 1099 -2.16 48.54 32.94
C ASP A 1099 -1.01 48.04 33.82
N TRP A 1100 -0.59 46.78 33.66
CA TRP A 1100 0.53 46.23 34.44
C TRP A 1100 1.29 45.10 33.73
N SER A 1101 2.55 44.94 34.11
CA SER A 1101 3.42 43.89 33.59
C SER A 1101 4.35 43.32 34.65
N LEU A 1102 4.53 42.00 34.61
CA LEU A 1102 5.59 41.27 35.29
C LEU A 1102 6.72 41.00 34.30
N GLU A 1103 7.92 41.45 34.60
CA GLU A 1103 9.16 41.14 33.88
C GLU A 1103 9.98 40.16 34.73
N LEU A 1104 10.50 39.10 34.11
CA LEU A 1104 11.35 38.08 34.72
C LEU A 1104 12.68 38.04 33.99
N CYS A 1105 13.80 38.22 34.70
CA CYS A 1105 15.15 38.22 34.13
C CYS A 1105 16.02 37.12 34.74
N TYR A 1106 16.83 36.50 33.88
CA TYR A 1106 17.59 35.29 34.17
C TYR A 1106 19.08 35.46 33.84
N ASN A 1107 19.94 34.63 34.43
CA ASN A 1107 21.34 34.43 34.06
C ASN A 1107 21.55 32.97 33.59
N GLY A 1108 22.55 32.75 32.75
CA GLY A 1108 22.84 31.45 32.11
C GLY A 1108 22.25 31.34 30.70
N TRP A 1109 21.61 32.39 30.20
CA TRP A 1109 21.13 32.50 28.81
C TRP A 1109 22.27 32.85 27.85
N GLU A 1110 23.35 33.45 28.38
CA GLU A 1110 24.51 33.94 27.65
C GLU A 1110 25.14 32.83 26.80
N ASP A 1111 25.61 31.75 27.43
CA ASP A 1111 26.32 30.64 26.77
C ASP A 1111 25.47 30.00 25.66
N ALA A 1112 24.19 29.73 25.95
CA ALA A 1112 23.26 29.12 25.00
C ALA A 1112 22.93 30.04 23.80
N TYR A 1113 22.90 31.35 24.01
CA TYR A 1113 22.74 32.32 22.92
C TYR A 1113 24.02 32.46 22.09
N GLU A 1114 25.20 32.43 22.70
CA GLU A 1114 26.48 32.45 21.98
C GLU A 1114 26.68 31.18 21.13
N ASP A 1115 26.38 30.00 21.68
CA ASP A 1115 26.41 28.72 20.94
C ASP A 1115 25.42 28.73 19.76
N TRP A 1116 24.17 29.14 19.98
CA TRP A 1116 23.17 29.27 18.90
C TRP A 1116 23.61 30.27 17.82
N SER A 1117 24.13 31.43 18.23
CA SER A 1117 24.59 32.50 17.33
C SER A 1117 25.78 32.05 16.47
N ALA A 1118 26.72 31.29 17.06
CA ALA A 1118 27.82 30.68 16.35
C ALA A 1118 27.35 29.60 15.36
N GLY A 1119 26.40 28.75 15.78
CA GLY A 1119 25.78 27.73 14.92
C GLY A 1119 25.03 28.32 13.73
N GLU A 1120 24.24 29.37 13.97
CA GLU A 1120 23.47 30.09 12.94
C GLU A 1120 24.38 30.83 11.96
N ALA A 1121 25.43 31.49 12.43
CA ALA A 1121 26.43 32.12 11.57
C ALA A 1121 27.16 31.09 10.68
N GLU A 1122 27.47 29.91 11.22
CA GLU A 1122 28.08 28.79 10.47
C GLU A 1122 27.10 28.14 9.49
N ARG A 1123 25.80 28.05 9.83
CA ARG A 1123 24.73 27.62 8.91
C ARG A 1123 24.61 28.58 7.73
N ILE A 1124 24.53 29.89 8.01
CA ILE A 1124 24.49 30.95 6.99
C ILE A 1124 25.73 30.91 6.09
N ARG A 1125 26.94 30.75 6.66
CA ARG A 1125 28.17 30.62 5.87
C ARG A 1125 28.10 29.42 4.91
N LYS A 1126 27.67 28.26 5.40
CA LYS A 1126 27.51 27.04 4.58
C LYS A 1126 26.42 27.16 3.52
N ARG A 1127 25.29 27.82 3.82
CA ARG A 1127 24.22 28.15 2.87
C ARG A 1127 24.76 28.98 1.72
N ASP A 1128 25.48 30.05 2.03
CA ASP A 1128 25.97 31.02 1.05
C ASP A 1128 27.12 30.43 0.21
N GLU A 1129 27.97 29.59 0.79
CA GLU A 1129 28.99 28.80 0.08
C GLU A 1129 28.37 27.77 -0.87
N GLU A 1130 27.33 27.05 -0.46
CA GLU A 1130 26.62 26.09 -1.33
C GLU A 1130 25.81 26.77 -2.43
N ALA A 1131 25.25 27.96 -2.16
CA ALA A 1131 24.60 28.79 -3.17
C ALA A 1131 25.59 29.32 -4.23
N ALA A 1132 26.81 29.71 -3.82
CA ALA A 1132 27.85 30.23 -4.70
C ALA A 1132 28.51 29.16 -5.61
N ARG A 1133 28.37 27.87 -5.29
CA ARG A 1133 28.87 26.75 -6.12
C ARG A 1133 27.90 26.44 -7.27
N PRO A 1134 28.30 26.53 -8.56
CA PRO A 1134 27.47 26.07 -9.68
C PRO A 1134 27.02 24.61 -9.49
N TRP A 1135 25.79 24.28 -9.87
CA TRP A 1135 25.25 22.91 -9.75
C TRP A 1135 25.52 22.09 -11.02
N CYS A 1136 25.16 22.65 -12.18
CA CYS A 1136 25.70 22.29 -13.48
C CYS A 1136 26.46 23.49 -14.05
N GLU A 1137 27.54 23.27 -14.81
CA GLU A 1137 28.01 24.23 -15.80
C GLU A 1137 27.06 24.20 -17.02
N ASP A 1138 26.71 25.37 -17.57
CA ASP A 1138 25.90 25.42 -18.80
C ASP A 1138 26.59 24.66 -19.94
N PRO A 1139 25.84 23.92 -20.78
CA PRO A 1139 26.39 23.40 -22.03
C PRO A 1139 26.83 24.58 -22.91
N ILE A 1140 28.15 24.73 -23.09
CA ILE A 1140 28.79 25.90 -23.75
C ILE A 1140 27.98 26.32 -24.97
N THR A 1141 27.34 27.49 -24.86
CA THR A 1141 26.35 27.94 -25.82
C THR A 1141 26.98 28.05 -27.20
N ALA A 1142 26.39 27.38 -28.20
CA ALA A 1142 26.92 27.39 -29.55
C ALA A 1142 27.04 28.84 -30.07
N MET A 1143 28.16 29.15 -30.75
CA MET A 1143 28.48 30.51 -31.18
C MET A 1143 27.30 31.12 -31.98
N PRO A 1144 26.96 32.40 -31.75
CA PRO A 1144 25.76 33.00 -32.33
C PRO A 1144 25.80 33.03 -33.86
N SER A 1145 24.81 32.35 -34.45
CA SER A 1145 24.23 32.55 -35.78
C SER A 1145 25.11 33.19 -36.88
N GLN A 1146 25.68 32.33 -37.73
CA GLN A 1146 25.68 32.62 -39.16
C GLN A 1146 24.68 31.69 -39.85
N SER A 1147 23.57 32.29 -40.31
CA SER A 1147 22.49 31.61 -41.03
C SER A 1147 22.89 31.32 -42.49
N PRO A 1148 22.19 30.42 -43.20
CA PRO A 1148 22.90 29.35 -43.90
C PRO A 1148 23.09 29.59 -45.41
N SER A 1149 24.13 28.95 -45.98
CA SER A 1149 24.15 28.72 -47.43
C SER A 1149 24.75 27.37 -47.87
N LYS A 1150 23.88 26.59 -48.53
CA LYS A 1150 24.16 25.78 -49.74
C LYS A 1150 24.85 24.40 -49.64
N PHE A 1151 23.96 23.39 -49.74
CA PHE A 1151 24.06 22.15 -50.52
C PHE A 1151 25.02 21.01 -50.12
N LEU A 1152 24.41 19.84 -49.86
CA LEU A 1152 25.03 18.54 -50.14
C LEU A 1152 25.01 18.26 -51.66
N CYS A 1153 26.07 17.64 -52.17
CA CYS A 1153 26.08 16.94 -53.46
C CYS A 1153 26.51 15.47 -53.29
N LYS A 1154 25.54 14.55 -53.20
CA LYS A 1154 25.77 13.10 -53.06
C LYS A 1154 26.02 12.39 -54.41
N LYS A 1155 27.03 12.79 -55.19
CA LYS A 1155 27.70 11.99 -56.28
C LYS A 1155 28.83 12.80 -56.96
N LYS A 1156 29.66 12.11 -57.77
CA LYS A 1156 30.98 12.60 -58.22
C LYS A 1156 31.07 12.96 -59.72
N SER A 1157 29.95 13.34 -60.32
CA SER A 1157 29.82 13.65 -61.77
C SER A 1157 29.86 15.15 -62.08
N ASP A 1158 29.25 16.00 -61.24
CA ASP A 1158 28.78 17.33 -61.67
C ASP A 1158 29.45 18.52 -60.95
N CYS A 1159 30.73 18.38 -60.59
CA CYS A 1159 31.54 19.52 -60.11
C CYS A 1159 32.57 19.93 -61.18
N PRO A 1160 32.35 21.06 -61.89
CA PRO A 1160 33.35 21.66 -62.78
C PRO A 1160 34.67 21.96 -62.04
N LYS A 1161 35.77 21.87 -62.78
CA LYS A 1161 37.14 22.02 -62.27
C LYS A 1161 37.56 23.48 -62.28
N GLU A 1162 38.38 23.90 -61.31
CA GLU A 1162 39.55 24.71 -61.65
C GLU A 1162 40.75 24.52 -60.69
N THR A 1163 41.92 25.00 -61.13
CA THR A 1163 43.26 24.70 -60.61
C THR A 1163 43.49 25.21 -59.18
N CYS A 1164 44.17 24.55 -58.23
CA CYS A 1164 45.21 23.49 -58.21
C CYS A 1164 46.66 23.92 -58.55
N LYS A 1165 47.44 24.30 -57.52
CA LYS A 1165 48.86 23.95 -57.20
C LYS A 1165 49.34 24.80 -55.99
N LYS A 1166 49.88 24.26 -54.89
CA LYS A 1166 51.17 23.56 -54.61
C LYS A 1166 52.34 24.52 -54.23
N PRO A 1167 53.36 24.10 -53.44
CA PRO A 1167 53.59 24.70 -52.12
C PRO A 1167 55.06 25.17 -51.86
N ILE A 1168 55.51 25.20 -50.58
CA ILE A 1168 56.88 25.50 -50.07
C ILE A 1168 57.10 27.04 -49.90
N CYS A 1169 57.65 27.60 -48.80
CA CYS A 1169 58.85 27.24 -48.02
C CYS A 1169 58.82 27.64 -46.51
N LYS A 1170 59.97 27.55 -45.82
CA LYS A 1170 60.18 27.72 -44.36
C LYS A 1170 61.16 28.87 -43.98
N LYS A 1171 61.19 29.18 -42.67
CA LYS A 1171 62.33 29.65 -41.81
C LYS A 1171 62.64 31.15 -41.63
N LYS A 1172 63.25 31.39 -40.45
CA LYS A 1172 63.99 32.58 -39.88
C LYS A 1172 63.13 33.49 -39.00
N THR A 1173 63.59 34.10 -37.88
CA THR A 1173 64.75 33.98 -36.95
C THR A 1173 64.36 34.82 -35.68
N GLY A 1174 64.81 34.64 -34.44
CA GLY A 1174 65.96 33.93 -33.87
C GLY A 1174 66.94 34.91 -33.18
N LYS A 1175 66.95 34.99 -31.82
CA LYS A 1175 68.02 35.61 -30.99
C LYS A 1175 67.81 35.35 -29.47
N CYS A 1176 68.90 35.31 -28.71
CA CYS A 1176 68.93 35.18 -27.23
C CYS A 1176 69.98 36.15 -26.64
N LYS A 1177 69.90 36.54 -25.35
CA LYS A 1177 71.05 36.56 -24.39
C LYS A 1177 70.77 37.13 -22.97
N TYR A 1178 71.30 36.40 -21.99
CA TYR A 1178 71.63 36.71 -20.59
C TYR A 1178 72.02 38.14 -20.14
N LYS A 1179 71.62 38.53 -18.92
CA LYS A 1179 72.46 38.74 -17.69
C LYS A 1179 71.54 39.06 -16.47
N LYS A 1180 71.72 38.48 -15.27
CA LYS A 1180 72.63 38.83 -14.12
C LYS A 1180 72.26 40.16 -13.42
N ILE A 1181 72.38 40.32 -12.09
CA ILE A 1181 73.00 39.51 -11.01
C ILE A 1181 72.30 39.78 -9.63
N ASN A 1182 72.71 39.10 -8.55
CA ASN A 1182 72.20 39.15 -7.15
C ASN A 1182 70.85 38.44 -6.94
N LYS A 1183 70.48 37.89 -5.77
CA LYS A 1183 71.16 37.49 -4.50
C LYS A 1183 70.23 36.42 -3.83
N SER A 1184 70.45 35.81 -2.65
CA SER A 1184 71.57 35.14 -1.93
C SER A 1184 71.24 35.12 -0.42
N PRO A 1185 71.63 34.10 0.37
CA PRO A 1185 71.92 32.67 0.09
C PRO A 1185 71.17 31.73 1.08
N PRO A 1186 71.37 30.38 1.14
CA PRO A 1186 72.08 29.42 0.27
C PRO A 1186 71.14 28.88 -0.85
N GLY A 1187 71.18 27.68 -1.46
CA GLY A 1187 72.01 26.45 -1.37
C GLY A 1187 71.41 25.37 -0.43
N SER A 1188 71.53 24.06 -0.64
CA SER A 1188 72.12 23.24 -1.72
C SER A 1188 71.42 21.85 -1.74
N SER A 1189 71.64 20.87 -2.63
CA SER A 1189 72.68 20.69 -3.67
C SER A 1189 72.09 20.06 -4.95
N CYS A 1190 72.74 19.09 -5.62
CA CYS A 1190 72.36 18.49 -6.92
C CYS A 1190 73.02 17.12 -7.17
N THR A 1191 72.37 16.19 -7.89
CA THR A 1191 72.78 15.83 -9.28
C THR A 1191 71.85 14.85 -10.02
N LYS A 1192 71.84 15.03 -11.34
CA LYS A 1192 71.16 14.34 -12.46
C LYS A 1192 70.80 12.84 -12.32
N LYS A 1193 69.76 12.44 -13.06
CA LYS A 1193 69.69 11.13 -13.75
C LYS A 1193 69.20 11.28 -15.20
N GLN A 1194 69.40 10.25 -16.01
CA GLN A 1194 69.11 10.16 -17.45
C GLN A 1194 68.68 8.71 -17.75
N ASP A 1195 67.81 8.51 -18.74
CA ASP A 1195 67.40 7.25 -19.41
C ASP A 1195 67.04 6.01 -18.57
N CYS A 1196 65.93 5.34 -18.91
CA CYS A 1196 65.99 3.90 -19.21
C CYS A 1196 64.77 3.39 -20.00
N CYS A 1197 64.92 2.20 -20.59
CA CYS A 1197 63.96 1.61 -21.53
C CYS A 1197 63.15 0.43 -20.96
N SER A 1198 61.85 0.45 -21.25
CA SER A 1198 61.07 -0.69 -21.79
C SER A 1198 60.60 -1.87 -20.91
N LYS A 1199 59.49 -2.47 -21.42
CA LYS A 1199 59.07 -3.89 -21.37
C LYS A 1199 58.43 -4.49 -20.10
N LYS A 1200 57.12 -4.75 -20.28
CA LYS A 1200 56.39 -6.02 -20.02
C LYS A 1200 56.11 -6.49 -18.57
N CYS A 1201 54.81 -6.42 -18.27
CA CYS A 1201 53.96 -7.53 -17.79
C CYS A 1201 53.94 -7.94 -16.30
N LYS A 1202 52.67 -8.18 -15.86
CA LYS A 1202 52.16 -9.01 -14.75
C LYS A 1202 52.16 -8.46 -13.31
N LYS A 1203 50.95 -8.49 -12.75
CA LYS A 1203 50.55 -8.84 -11.36
C LYS A 1203 51.31 -8.17 -10.21
N GLY A 1204 50.62 -7.33 -9.45
CA GLY A 1204 49.60 -7.79 -8.49
C GLY A 1204 49.77 -7.35 -7.03
N VAL A 1205 48.71 -7.61 -6.26
CA VAL A 1205 48.63 -7.66 -4.78
C VAL A 1205 48.79 -6.33 -4.02
N CYS A 1206 47.65 -5.90 -3.48
CA CYS A 1206 47.41 -5.27 -2.19
C CYS A 1206 48.54 -4.47 -1.50
N LYS A 1207 48.21 -3.22 -1.15
CA LYS A 1207 47.68 -3.01 0.21
C LYS A 1207 46.46 -2.12 0.18
#